data_AF-A0A0V1CS80-F1
#
_entry.id   AF-A0A0V1CS80-F1
#
_cell.length_a   1.000
_cell.length_b   1.000
_cell.length_c   1.000
_cell.angle_alpha   90.00
_cell.angle_beta   90.00
_cell.angle_gamma   90.00
#
_symmetry.space_group_name_H-M   'P 1'
#
loop_
_entity.id
_entity.type
_entity.pdbx_description
1 polymer ?
#
loop_
_entity_poly.entity_id
_entity_poly.type
_entity_poly.pdbx_seq_one_letter_code
_entity_poly.pdbx_strand_id
1 'polypeptide(L)'
;MANELKSILVILFMFLLKATEADEHSHTYKDGEEVVLWMNTVGPYHNLQETYPYFSLPFCRGSKLAIAHYHETISDNLLGVDLEFSGLDIKFKVDVPKTAYCTLTLLNEEVDAFHHAIRNHYWFQMYIDDLPLWGIVGEYRNDENSGESMKLFTHRLFEIGYNGNTIVEVNLTSNNRIDLKPDVAFDLTYEVMWKPSTVRFHDRFDKYLDANFFKHRIHWFSLFNSFMMVIFLVTVVTFILMRTLRKDYARYEKDLKMDDFDRDFGDEYGWKQIHGDVFRSPSFPMLFSCLIGSGIHVFVLVIVVILITFWGELYLERGSILTATIFCYALFSPVSGYVGGCIYTHFGGKRWIKQALCCGSFLPLLVATAATIGNISALYQSSTRSIPFGTMASIVAIYALVVLPLTLIGSVVGRNMSGRPNNPCRVNAVPRPIPEKKIYLQPWLIIIGGGLLPFGSIFIEVYFIFTSFWAYKVYYVYGFMFLVTILLAAVTMCMTIVCTYVLLNSEDYRWRWTSFLSGASISLYLYLYSIYYFIYKTRMYGFFQTTFYFVYSGLFCIFVGLMCGAIGYVATANFMEIVRKPTLDYYSLIVLTNQSIVAYCKRFVANFSSDYTFPFSFFKDLQQTCSLQPQNVWNVLFLAVVLTGLRFMFVRFICRPLAKYWRLTAEISGKLPESLWNLTMYLFLWLNTCWTLVRTDRWKYFTDPLSIWSDFSRDRLIPYEVDVVYLTQTAFYVHATYGTIFMEQWRKDSKVMVFHHLLAITLLSFSWAARYDQVGILVLFLHDVSDVFLECAKIFKYLKFRDNTHYSFCEFLSNASFVIFTASWFIFRLYWFPLKVLYTSFYGSVFLGPDDLPFIPVFNFMLWLLFFINIYWFHFILMLIYNLATGKFKELEDSRELENCNSEKHD
;
A
#
# COMPACT_ATOMS: atom_id res chain seq x y z
N MET A 1 28.71 -16.67 4.54
CA MET A 1 27.37 -16.07 4.30
C MET A 1 26.96 -16.05 2.83
N ALA A 2 27.78 -15.58 1.88
CA ALA A 2 27.42 -15.54 0.45
C ALA A 2 27.31 -16.92 -0.23
N ASN A 3 28.10 -17.92 0.21
CA ASN A 3 28.05 -19.27 -0.36
C ASN A 3 26.87 -20.11 0.17
N GLU A 4 26.49 -19.93 1.44
CA GLU A 4 25.28 -20.51 2.04
C GLU A 4 24.01 -20.01 1.33
N LEU A 5 23.96 -18.71 1.00
CA LEU A 5 22.83 -18.10 0.29
C LEU A 5 22.70 -18.64 -1.15
N LYS A 6 23.82 -18.91 -1.83
CA LYS A 6 23.83 -19.55 -3.16
C LYS A 6 23.35 -21.00 -3.10
N SER A 7 23.77 -21.76 -2.10
CA SER A 7 23.32 -23.15 -1.92
C SER A 7 21.82 -23.22 -1.64
N ILE A 8 21.30 -22.30 -0.81
CA ILE A 8 19.84 -22.20 -0.57
C ILE A 8 19.10 -21.80 -1.84
N LEU A 9 19.62 -20.85 -2.63
CA LEU A 9 18.98 -20.44 -3.89
C LEU A 9 19.01 -21.56 -4.95
N VAL A 10 20.08 -22.36 -5.00
CA VAL A 10 20.21 -23.50 -5.91
C VAL A 10 19.32 -24.67 -5.46
N ILE A 11 19.15 -24.89 -4.16
CA ILE A 11 18.19 -25.86 -3.62
C ILE A 11 16.74 -25.40 -3.91
N LEU A 12 16.46 -24.10 -3.79
CA LEU A 12 15.17 -23.50 -4.17
C LEU A 12 14.91 -23.62 -5.68
N PHE A 13 15.95 -23.45 -6.50
CA PHE A 13 15.88 -23.58 -7.96
C PHE A 13 15.82 -25.04 -8.44
N MET A 14 16.42 -25.98 -7.70
CA MET A 14 16.29 -27.42 -7.96
C MET A 14 14.93 -27.97 -7.54
N PHE A 15 14.26 -27.36 -6.56
CA PHE A 15 12.85 -27.65 -6.27
C PHE A 15 11.87 -27.12 -7.33
N LEU A 16 12.29 -26.14 -8.15
CA LEU A 16 11.50 -25.58 -9.26
C LEU A 16 11.59 -26.40 -10.56
N LEU A 17 12.44 -27.43 -10.62
CA LEU A 17 12.58 -28.36 -11.74
C LEU A 17 11.94 -29.72 -11.43
N LYS A 18 10.73 -29.71 -10.86
CA LYS A 18 9.86 -30.89 -10.95
C LYS A 18 9.34 -30.98 -12.38
N ALA A 19 9.51 -32.14 -13.01
CA ALA A 19 8.84 -32.47 -14.26
C ALA A 19 7.35 -32.25 -14.07
N THR A 20 6.77 -31.32 -14.83
CA THR A 20 5.33 -31.03 -14.83
C THR A 20 4.65 -32.23 -15.45
N GLU A 21 4.09 -33.10 -14.61
CA GLU A 21 3.09 -34.05 -15.06
C GLU A 21 1.84 -33.24 -15.47
N ALA A 22 1.28 -33.58 -16.62
CA ALA A 22 0.01 -33.02 -17.08
C ALA A 22 -1.08 -33.65 -16.19
N ASP A 23 -1.78 -32.84 -15.41
CA ASP A 23 -2.74 -33.26 -14.39
C ASP A 23 -3.65 -32.08 -13.96
N GLU A 24 -4.49 -32.28 -12.93
CA GLU A 24 -5.31 -31.21 -12.35
C GLU A 24 -4.50 -30.07 -11.71
N HIS A 25 -3.21 -30.26 -11.39
CA HIS A 25 -2.35 -29.20 -10.84
C HIS A 25 -1.76 -28.29 -11.92
N SER A 26 -1.48 -28.85 -13.09
CA SER A 26 -1.06 -28.08 -14.27
C SER A 26 -2.24 -27.63 -15.14
N HIS A 27 -3.46 -28.08 -14.80
CA HIS A 27 -4.71 -27.89 -15.56
C HIS A 27 -4.59 -28.31 -17.05
N THR A 28 -3.70 -29.27 -17.33
CA THR A 28 -3.46 -29.77 -18.68
C THR A 28 -3.63 -31.28 -18.70
N TYR A 29 -4.40 -31.79 -19.66
CA TYR A 29 -4.77 -33.19 -19.76
C TYR A 29 -4.33 -33.79 -21.10
N LYS A 30 -3.93 -35.05 -21.08
CA LYS A 30 -3.74 -35.88 -22.28
C LYS A 30 -5.05 -36.58 -22.64
N ASP A 31 -5.19 -36.90 -23.92
CA ASP A 31 -6.39 -37.59 -24.42
C ASP A 31 -6.56 -38.96 -23.72
N GLY A 32 -7.75 -39.21 -23.17
CA GLY A 32 -8.05 -40.43 -22.40
C GLY A 32 -7.52 -40.44 -20.96
N GLU A 33 -6.89 -39.36 -20.49
CA GLU A 33 -6.47 -39.20 -19.09
C GLU A 33 -7.67 -39.08 -18.15
N GLU A 34 -7.50 -39.51 -16.90
CA GLU A 34 -8.56 -39.46 -15.90
C GLU A 34 -8.88 -38.01 -15.50
N VAL A 35 -10.18 -37.70 -15.46
CA VAL A 35 -10.69 -36.44 -14.93
C VAL A 35 -11.50 -36.75 -13.68
N VAL A 36 -11.05 -36.24 -12.54
CA VAL A 36 -11.68 -36.55 -11.25
C VAL A 36 -12.87 -35.62 -11.00
N LEU A 37 -14.04 -36.20 -10.73
CA LEU A 37 -15.19 -35.48 -10.19
C LEU A 37 -15.18 -35.60 -8.67
N TRP A 38 -15.00 -34.45 -8.01
CA TRP A 38 -15.01 -34.32 -6.56
C TRP A 38 -16.42 -33.93 -6.06
N MET A 39 -16.98 -34.73 -5.17
CA MET A 39 -18.19 -34.38 -4.42
C MET A 39 -17.78 -33.56 -3.20
N ASN A 40 -18.42 -32.42 -2.96
CA ASN A 40 -18.08 -31.56 -1.82
C ASN A 40 -19.16 -31.64 -0.74
N THR A 41 -20.09 -30.70 -0.75
CA THR A 41 -21.07 -30.53 0.32
C THR A 41 -22.50 -30.49 -0.19
N VAL A 42 -23.44 -30.79 0.69
CA VAL A 42 -24.88 -30.59 0.51
C VAL A 42 -25.44 -29.74 1.64
N GLY A 43 -26.43 -28.89 1.37
CA GLY A 43 -27.04 -28.06 2.40
C GLY A 43 -28.28 -27.29 1.92
N PRO A 44 -29.02 -26.65 2.82
CA PRO A 44 -30.17 -25.81 2.49
C PRO A 44 -29.78 -24.57 1.67
N TYR A 45 -30.58 -24.22 0.66
CA TYR A 45 -30.30 -23.07 -0.23
C TYR A 45 -30.28 -21.71 0.49
N HIS A 46 -31.07 -21.54 1.54
CA HIS A 46 -31.15 -20.28 2.29
C HIS A 46 -30.09 -20.14 3.39
N ASN A 47 -29.50 -21.23 3.87
CA ASN A 47 -28.42 -21.23 4.87
C ASN A 47 -27.14 -21.76 4.25
N LEU A 48 -26.45 -20.89 3.52
CA LEU A 48 -25.33 -21.24 2.67
C LEU A 48 -24.08 -21.75 3.40
N GLN A 49 -23.95 -21.47 4.70
CA GLN A 49 -22.81 -21.89 5.52
C GLN A 49 -23.11 -23.20 6.26
N GLU A 50 -24.39 -23.56 6.40
CA GLU A 50 -24.82 -24.86 6.93
C GLU A 50 -24.65 -25.92 5.84
N THR A 51 -23.56 -26.68 5.95
CA THR A 51 -23.14 -27.65 4.94
C THR A 51 -22.84 -28.98 5.60
N TYR A 52 -23.14 -30.06 4.89
CA TYR A 52 -22.96 -31.45 5.31
C TYR A 52 -22.20 -32.21 4.22
N PRO A 53 -21.53 -33.34 4.52
CA PRO A 53 -20.82 -34.10 3.52
C PRO A 53 -21.80 -34.57 2.45
N TYR A 54 -21.40 -34.57 1.18
CA TYR A 54 -22.31 -34.91 0.08
C TYR A 54 -23.03 -36.27 0.29
N PHE A 55 -22.33 -37.26 0.84
CA PHE A 55 -22.85 -38.61 1.13
C PHE A 55 -23.57 -38.73 2.48
N SER A 56 -23.87 -37.61 3.16
CA SER A 56 -24.78 -37.62 4.31
C SER A 56 -26.22 -37.90 3.89
N LEU A 57 -26.56 -37.58 2.64
CA LEU A 57 -27.77 -38.09 1.99
C LEU A 57 -27.47 -39.48 1.39
N PRO A 58 -28.47 -40.37 1.29
CA PRO A 58 -28.29 -41.76 0.85
C PRO A 58 -28.07 -41.86 -0.68
N PHE A 59 -27.12 -41.09 -1.21
CA PHE A 59 -26.55 -41.27 -2.52
C PHE A 59 -25.47 -42.35 -2.47
N CYS A 60 -25.37 -43.18 -3.51
CA CYS A 60 -24.30 -44.15 -3.64
C CYS A 60 -23.07 -43.59 -4.35
N ARG A 61 -21.91 -44.17 -4.02
CA ARG A 61 -20.64 -43.96 -4.72
C ARG A 61 -20.62 -44.78 -6.01
N GLY A 62 -19.89 -44.30 -7.01
CA GLY A 62 -19.68 -45.02 -8.26
C GLY A 62 -18.79 -46.26 -8.10
N SER A 63 -18.62 -47.01 -9.19
CA SER A 63 -17.93 -48.31 -9.20
C SER A 63 -16.42 -48.24 -9.00
N LYS A 64 -15.80 -47.07 -9.19
CA LYS A 64 -14.35 -46.90 -9.08
C LYS A 64 -13.94 -46.68 -7.62
N LEU A 65 -13.01 -47.50 -7.13
CA LEU A 65 -12.59 -47.56 -5.71
C LEU A 65 -11.28 -46.82 -5.40
N ALA A 66 -10.47 -46.51 -6.42
CA ALA A 66 -9.15 -45.91 -6.25
C ALA A 66 -8.95 -44.73 -7.20
N ILE A 67 -8.29 -43.70 -6.66
CA ILE A 67 -7.85 -42.48 -7.35
C ILE A 67 -6.33 -42.55 -7.55
N ALA A 68 -5.83 -41.89 -8.60
CA ALA A 68 -4.39 -41.79 -8.84
C ALA A 68 -3.69 -40.86 -7.84
N HIS A 69 -4.34 -39.74 -7.47
CA HIS A 69 -3.80 -38.71 -6.59
C HIS A 69 -4.90 -38.08 -5.71
N TYR A 70 -4.53 -37.60 -4.52
CA TYR A 70 -5.41 -36.97 -3.54
C TYR A 70 -4.86 -35.59 -3.15
N HIS A 71 -5.71 -34.56 -3.11
CA HIS A 71 -5.30 -33.22 -2.71
C HIS A 71 -6.29 -32.60 -1.72
N GLU A 72 -5.79 -32.27 -0.53
CA GLU A 72 -6.44 -31.34 0.38
C GLU A 72 -5.43 -30.30 0.84
N THR A 73 -5.81 -29.02 0.76
CA THR A 73 -5.01 -27.94 1.36
C THR A 73 -5.47 -27.64 2.79
N ILE A 74 -4.58 -27.02 3.57
CA ILE A 74 -4.91 -26.50 4.90
C ILE A 74 -6.06 -25.47 4.81
N SER A 75 -6.12 -24.69 3.73
CA SER A 75 -7.21 -23.72 3.49
C SER A 75 -8.55 -24.38 3.20
N ASP A 76 -8.58 -25.48 2.47
CA ASP A 76 -9.83 -26.19 2.15
C ASP A 76 -10.49 -26.70 3.43
N ASN A 77 -9.66 -27.29 4.30
CA ASN A 77 -10.04 -27.71 5.64
C ASN A 77 -10.58 -26.56 6.53
N LEU A 78 -10.10 -25.32 6.34
CA LEU A 78 -10.60 -24.15 7.08
C LEU A 78 -11.90 -23.58 6.51
N LEU A 79 -12.14 -23.77 5.21
CA LEU A 79 -13.36 -23.34 4.55
C LEU A 79 -14.53 -24.34 4.75
N GLY A 80 -14.23 -25.55 5.22
CA GLY A 80 -15.18 -26.65 5.36
C GLY A 80 -15.43 -27.38 4.03
N VAL A 81 -14.43 -27.37 3.15
CA VAL A 81 -14.44 -28.12 1.89
C VAL A 81 -14.01 -29.55 2.20
N ASP A 82 -14.88 -30.50 1.91
CA ASP A 82 -14.71 -31.92 2.19
C ASP A 82 -14.82 -32.67 0.87
N LEU A 83 -13.68 -32.91 0.20
CA LEU A 83 -13.65 -33.45 -1.16
C LEU A 83 -13.68 -34.98 -1.12
N GLU A 84 -14.85 -35.55 -1.35
CA GLU A 84 -15.02 -36.99 -1.50
C GLU A 84 -15.02 -37.42 -2.97
N PHE A 85 -14.37 -38.53 -3.27
CA PHE A 85 -14.34 -39.07 -4.62
C PHE A 85 -15.71 -39.59 -5.05
N SER A 86 -16.17 -39.18 -6.24
CA SER A 86 -17.47 -39.61 -6.79
C SER A 86 -17.55 -41.09 -7.15
N GLY A 87 -16.44 -41.73 -7.52
CA GLY A 87 -16.43 -43.11 -8.04
C GLY A 87 -16.84 -43.25 -9.51
N LEU A 88 -17.07 -42.14 -10.23
CA LEU A 88 -17.42 -42.15 -11.65
C LEU A 88 -16.15 -42.15 -12.53
N ASP A 89 -16.12 -42.98 -13.59
CA ASP A 89 -14.98 -43.04 -14.51
C ASP A 89 -15.17 -42.03 -15.65
N ILE A 90 -14.58 -40.84 -15.49
CA ILE A 90 -14.59 -39.78 -16.50
C ILE A 90 -13.19 -39.67 -17.10
N LYS A 91 -13.11 -39.67 -18.43
CA LYS A 91 -11.84 -39.55 -19.18
C LYS A 91 -11.88 -38.37 -20.13
N PHE A 92 -10.75 -37.68 -20.24
CA PHE A 92 -10.61 -36.48 -21.07
C PHE A 92 -10.92 -36.79 -22.54
N LYS A 93 -11.86 -36.03 -23.13
CA LYS A 93 -12.38 -36.19 -24.50
C LYS A 93 -13.03 -37.55 -24.83
N VAL A 94 -13.49 -38.29 -23.82
CA VAL A 94 -14.22 -39.55 -24.02
C VAL A 94 -15.64 -39.40 -23.50
N ASP A 95 -16.61 -39.45 -24.41
CA ASP A 95 -18.03 -39.40 -24.07
C ASP A 95 -18.48 -40.69 -23.36
N VAL A 96 -19.32 -40.52 -22.34
CA VAL A 96 -19.92 -41.63 -21.61
C VAL A 96 -21.43 -41.59 -21.86
N PRO A 97 -22.01 -42.58 -22.56
CA PRO A 97 -23.46 -42.62 -22.77
C PRO A 97 -24.18 -42.79 -21.43
N LYS A 98 -25.49 -42.54 -21.42
CA LYS A 98 -26.32 -42.71 -20.22
C LYS A 98 -26.13 -44.10 -19.60
N THR A 99 -25.42 -44.14 -18.48
CA THR A 99 -25.03 -45.37 -17.78
C THR A 99 -25.54 -45.34 -16.35
N ALA A 100 -26.13 -46.46 -15.92
CA ALA A 100 -26.50 -46.65 -14.52
C ALA A 100 -25.24 -47.00 -13.73
N TYR A 101 -24.89 -46.18 -12.74
CA TYR A 101 -23.71 -46.41 -11.90
C TYR A 101 -24.07 -47.10 -10.58
N CYS A 102 -25.35 -47.10 -10.21
CA CYS A 102 -25.85 -47.69 -8.98
C CYS A 102 -27.37 -47.85 -9.01
N THR A 103 -27.85 -48.99 -8.48
CA THR A 103 -29.26 -49.24 -8.19
C THR A 103 -29.50 -49.06 -6.70
N LEU A 104 -30.45 -48.20 -6.35
CA LEU A 104 -30.71 -47.80 -4.97
C LEU A 104 -32.07 -48.36 -4.51
N THR A 105 -32.10 -48.97 -3.32
CA THR A 105 -33.33 -49.38 -2.63
C THR A 105 -33.38 -48.67 -1.28
N LEU A 106 -34.34 -47.77 -1.11
CA LEU A 106 -34.42 -46.89 0.05
C LEU A 106 -35.25 -47.48 1.19
N LEU A 107 -34.72 -47.39 2.41
CA LEU A 107 -35.45 -47.61 3.66
C LEU A 107 -36.37 -46.42 3.98
N ASN A 108 -37.35 -46.61 4.87
CA ASN A 108 -38.27 -45.54 5.29
C ASN A 108 -37.54 -44.28 5.81
N GLU A 109 -36.49 -44.46 6.64
CA GLU A 109 -35.72 -43.34 7.20
C GLU A 109 -34.96 -42.55 6.13
N GLU A 110 -34.47 -43.25 5.10
CA GLU A 110 -33.73 -42.65 3.98
C GLU A 110 -34.64 -41.87 3.03
N VAL A 111 -35.87 -42.36 2.83
CA VAL A 111 -36.93 -41.63 2.12
C VAL A 111 -37.27 -40.34 2.87
N ASP A 112 -37.42 -40.40 4.19
CA ASP A 112 -37.70 -39.22 5.02
C ASP A 112 -36.55 -38.20 4.97
N ALA A 113 -35.29 -38.65 4.92
CA ALA A 113 -34.14 -37.77 4.74
C ALA A 113 -34.19 -37.02 3.39
N PHE A 114 -34.51 -37.71 2.30
CA PHE A 114 -34.68 -37.05 1.00
C PHE A 114 -35.89 -36.12 0.97
N HIS A 115 -37.03 -36.49 1.55
CA HIS A 115 -38.18 -35.60 1.67
C HIS A 115 -37.85 -34.33 2.46
N HIS A 116 -37.10 -34.47 3.57
CA HIS A 116 -36.62 -33.33 4.34
C HIS A 116 -35.74 -32.40 3.49
N ALA A 117 -34.77 -32.97 2.76
CA ALA A 117 -33.87 -32.22 1.90
C ALA A 117 -34.62 -31.50 0.76
N ILE A 118 -35.59 -32.15 0.12
CA ILE A 118 -36.39 -31.59 -0.97
C ILE A 118 -37.29 -30.45 -0.44
N ARG A 119 -37.96 -30.64 0.69
CA ARG A 119 -38.82 -29.61 1.31
C ARG A 119 -38.02 -28.35 1.64
N ASN A 120 -36.81 -28.50 2.15
CA ASN A 120 -35.92 -27.40 2.52
C ASN A 120 -35.03 -26.90 1.37
N HIS A 121 -35.30 -27.31 0.13
CA HIS A 121 -34.60 -26.87 -1.07
C HIS A 121 -33.08 -27.06 -0.96
N TYR A 122 -32.65 -28.29 -0.65
CA TYR A 122 -31.23 -28.59 -0.54
C TYR A 122 -30.54 -28.53 -1.90
N TRP A 123 -29.37 -27.91 -1.92
CA TRP A 123 -28.44 -27.87 -3.03
C TRP A 123 -27.19 -28.67 -2.68
N PHE A 124 -26.49 -29.14 -3.69
CA PHE A 124 -25.21 -29.82 -3.55
C PHE A 124 -24.15 -29.15 -4.44
N GLN A 125 -22.89 -29.30 -4.04
CA GLN A 125 -21.73 -28.79 -4.75
C GLN A 125 -20.80 -29.91 -5.19
N MET A 126 -20.24 -29.77 -6.39
CA MET A 126 -19.19 -30.65 -6.92
C MET A 126 -18.10 -29.80 -7.59
N TYR A 127 -16.94 -30.41 -7.86
CA TYR A 127 -15.85 -29.77 -8.60
C TYR A 127 -15.28 -30.69 -9.67
N ILE A 128 -14.97 -30.11 -10.82
CA ILE A 128 -14.14 -30.71 -11.88
C ILE A 128 -13.09 -29.68 -12.25
N ASP A 129 -11.80 -30.00 -12.12
CA ASP A 129 -10.69 -29.10 -12.47
C ASP A 129 -10.82 -27.70 -11.85
N ASP A 130 -11.08 -27.64 -10.53
CA ASP A 130 -11.43 -26.44 -9.74
C ASP A 130 -12.72 -25.69 -10.10
N LEU A 131 -13.39 -26.06 -11.20
CA LEU A 131 -14.64 -25.43 -11.63
C LEU A 131 -15.82 -25.93 -10.78
N PRO A 132 -16.54 -25.05 -10.09
CA PRO A 132 -17.67 -25.44 -9.25
C PRO A 132 -18.90 -25.80 -10.08
N LEU A 133 -19.61 -26.82 -9.62
CA LEU A 133 -20.92 -27.24 -10.12
C LEU A 133 -21.93 -27.22 -8.98
N TRP A 134 -23.13 -26.75 -9.28
CA TRP A 134 -24.24 -26.70 -8.34
C TRP A 134 -25.45 -27.42 -8.92
N GLY A 135 -26.14 -28.17 -8.08
CA GLY A 135 -27.41 -28.79 -8.42
C GLY A 135 -28.36 -28.83 -7.23
N ILE A 136 -29.65 -28.96 -7.50
CA ILE A 136 -30.68 -29.18 -6.48
C ILE A 136 -30.97 -30.68 -6.35
N VAL A 137 -31.26 -31.14 -5.14
CA VAL A 137 -31.51 -32.57 -4.86
C VAL A 137 -32.80 -33.04 -5.55
N GLY A 138 -33.86 -32.25 -5.48
CA GLY A 138 -35.16 -32.58 -6.06
C GLY A 138 -36.05 -31.35 -6.23
N GLU A 139 -37.27 -31.59 -6.68
CA GLU A 139 -38.29 -30.57 -6.89
C GLU A 139 -39.41 -30.75 -5.86
N TYR A 140 -39.72 -29.67 -5.14
CA TYR A 140 -40.88 -29.57 -4.27
C TYR A 140 -41.95 -28.76 -5.00
N ARG A 141 -43.13 -29.34 -5.20
CA ARG A 141 -44.27 -28.64 -5.78
C ARG A 141 -45.51 -28.86 -4.92
N ASN A 142 -46.06 -27.74 -4.45
CA ASN A 142 -47.29 -27.71 -3.67
C ASN A 142 -48.39 -27.13 -4.55
N ASP A 143 -49.20 -28.00 -5.15
CA ASP A 143 -50.34 -27.63 -5.98
C ASP A 143 -51.61 -27.74 -5.13
N GLU A 144 -52.40 -26.65 -5.04
CA GLU A 144 -53.61 -26.55 -4.20
C GLU A 144 -54.66 -27.66 -4.45
N ASN A 145 -54.64 -28.28 -5.63
CA ASN A 145 -55.60 -29.32 -6.04
C ASN A 145 -55.07 -30.77 -5.95
N SER A 146 -53.75 -30.99 -5.91
CA SER A 146 -53.15 -32.35 -5.98
C SER A 146 -52.25 -32.72 -4.79
N GLY A 147 -52.15 -31.85 -3.79
CA GLY A 147 -51.34 -32.08 -2.59
C GLY A 147 -49.85 -31.84 -2.79
N GLU A 148 -49.05 -32.15 -1.76
CA GLU A 148 -47.59 -32.02 -1.83
C GLU A 148 -47.00 -33.11 -2.74
N SER A 149 -46.22 -32.71 -3.75
CA SER A 149 -45.44 -33.63 -4.57
C SER A 149 -43.94 -33.35 -4.41
N MET A 150 -43.19 -34.40 -4.08
CA MET A 150 -41.74 -34.36 -3.85
C MET A 150 -41.08 -35.34 -4.80
N LYS A 151 -40.28 -34.83 -5.73
CA LYS A 151 -39.63 -35.64 -6.77
C LYS A 151 -38.12 -35.52 -6.70
N LEU A 152 -37.43 -36.67 -6.73
CA LEU A 152 -35.97 -36.74 -6.75
C LEU A 152 -35.45 -36.72 -8.19
N PHE A 153 -34.34 -36.02 -8.44
CA PHE A 153 -33.62 -36.11 -9.70
C PHE A 153 -32.64 -37.29 -9.68
N THR A 154 -32.81 -38.23 -10.61
CA THR A 154 -32.00 -39.47 -10.64
C THR A 154 -30.99 -39.53 -11.77
N HIS A 155 -31.10 -38.63 -12.76
CA HIS A 155 -30.19 -38.57 -13.90
C HIS A 155 -29.36 -37.28 -13.88
N ARG A 156 -28.05 -37.42 -14.10
CA ARG A 156 -27.10 -36.29 -14.18
C ARG A 156 -26.38 -36.29 -15.51
N LEU A 157 -26.49 -35.19 -16.22
CA LEU A 157 -25.77 -34.98 -17.48
C LEU A 157 -24.71 -33.91 -17.27
N PHE A 158 -23.45 -34.28 -17.49
CA PHE A 158 -22.28 -33.41 -17.44
C PHE A 158 -21.89 -33.02 -18.87
N GLU A 159 -21.95 -31.74 -19.20
CA GLU A 159 -21.41 -31.22 -20.46
C GLU A 159 -20.09 -30.50 -20.17
N ILE A 160 -18.98 -31.05 -20.68
CA ILE A 160 -17.63 -30.54 -20.41
C ILE A 160 -17.07 -29.90 -21.69
N GLY A 161 -16.81 -28.60 -21.61
CA GLY A 161 -16.17 -27.80 -22.65
C GLY A 161 -14.66 -27.87 -22.56
N TYR A 162 -13.99 -28.18 -23.67
CA TYR A 162 -12.52 -28.20 -23.73
C TYR A 162 -11.97 -27.28 -24.83
N ASN A 163 -10.79 -26.72 -24.57
CA ASN A 163 -9.99 -25.99 -25.56
C ASN A 163 -8.56 -26.56 -25.56
N GLY A 164 -8.17 -27.21 -26.65
CA GLY A 164 -6.90 -27.93 -26.75
C GLY A 164 -6.81 -29.07 -25.72
N ASN A 165 -5.90 -28.92 -24.76
CA ASN A 165 -5.62 -29.88 -23.69
C ASN A 165 -6.12 -29.38 -22.31
N THR A 166 -7.00 -28.39 -22.28
CA THR A 166 -7.50 -27.78 -21.04
C THR A 166 -9.02 -27.82 -20.96
N ILE A 167 -9.54 -27.97 -19.74
CA ILE A 167 -10.98 -27.87 -19.46
C ILE A 167 -11.30 -26.39 -19.20
N VAL A 168 -12.32 -25.88 -19.91
CA VAL A 168 -12.68 -24.45 -19.89
C VAL A 168 -14.12 -24.19 -19.46
N GLU A 169 -15.00 -25.19 -19.51
CA GLU A 169 -16.39 -25.03 -19.11
C GLU A 169 -16.93 -26.36 -18.59
N VAL A 170 -17.78 -26.31 -17.56
CA VAL A 170 -18.54 -27.47 -17.11
C VAL A 170 -19.98 -27.05 -16.83
N ASN A 171 -20.93 -27.84 -17.32
CA ASN A 171 -22.36 -27.69 -17.06
C ASN A 171 -22.93 -28.98 -16.46
N LEU A 172 -23.79 -28.83 -15.45
CA LEU A 172 -24.55 -29.92 -14.87
C LEU A 172 -26.03 -29.70 -15.15
N THR A 173 -26.69 -30.74 -15.68
CA THR A 173 -28.15 -30.77 -15.80
C THR A 173 -28.71 -32.00 -15.09
N SER A 174 -29.66 -31.74 -14.18
CA SER A 174 -30.35 -32.78 -13.43
C SER A 174 -31.70 -33.08 -14.08
N ASN A 175 -31.90 -34.33 -14.49
CA ASN A 175 -33.06 -34.80 -15.24
C ASN A 175 -33.64 -36.06 -14.60
N ASN A 176 -34.78 -36.52 -15.13
CA ASN A 176 -35.53 -37.70 -14.68
C ASN A 176 -36.06 -37.59 -13.24
N ARG A 177 -37.39 -37.42 -13.10
CA ARG A 177 -38.07 -37.13 -11.83
C ARG A 177 -38.81 -38.37 -11.36
N ILE A 178 -38.47 -38.86 -10.18
CA ILE A 178 -39.08 -40.07 -9.59
C ILE A 178 -39.72 -39.71 -8.25
N ASP A 179 -40.92 -40.25 -8.00
CA ASP A 179 -41.60 -40.18 -6.71
C ASP A 179 -40.98 -41.24 -5.77
N LEU A 180 -40.57 -40.81 -4.58
CA LEU A 180 -39.91 -41.70 -3.62
C LEU A 180 -40.93 -42.56 -2.88
N LYS A 181 -40.74 -43.88 -2.93
CA LYS A 181 -41.50 -44.87 -2.17
C LYS A 181 -40.53 -45.85 -1.50
N PRO A 182 -40.81 -46.29 -0.27
CA PRO A 182 -39.97 -47.28 0.40
C PRO A 182 -39.97 -48.61 -0.37
N ASP A 183 -38.83 -49.31 -0.31
CA ASP A 183 -38.60 -50.62 -0.92
C ASP A 183 -38.75 -50.70 -2.46
N VAL A 184 -38.82 -49.55 -3.15
CA VAL A 184 -38.83 -49.48 -4.61
C VAL A 184 -37.43 -49.20 -5.13
N ALA A 185 -36.89 -50.14 -5.93
CA ALA A 185 -35.59 -49.98 -6.56
C ALA A 185 -35.65 -48.98 -7.73
N PHE A 186 -34.67 -48.09 -7.83
CA PHE A 186 -34.46 -47.22 -8.99
C PHE A 186 -32.98 -47.01 -9.28
N ASP A 187 -32.66 -46.70 -10.53
CA ASP A 187 -31.29 -46.53 -10.99
C ASP A 187 -30.87 -45.05 -10.99
N LEU A 188 -29.71 -44.77 -10.42
CA LEU A 188 -29.02 -43.51 -10.60
C LEU A 188 -28.13 -43.60 -11.84
N THR A 189 -28.29 -42.63 -12.74
CA THR A 189 -27.64 -42.64 -14.05
C THR A 189 -26.85 -41.37 -14.29
N TYR A 190 -25.69 -41.49 -14.94
CA TYR A 190 -24.89 -40.35 -15.38
C TYR A 190 -24.58 -40.43 -16.87
N GLU A 191 -24.33 -39.28 -17.48
CA GLU A 191 -23.93 -39.12 -18.87
C GLU A 191 -22.89 -38.01 -18.95
N VAL A 192 -21.87 -38.18 -19.78
CA VAL A 192 -20.80 -37.20 -20.00
C VAL A 192 -20.68 -36.90 -21.48
N MET A 193 -20.81 -35.62 -21.84
CA MET A 193 -20.64 -35.13 -23.20
C MET A 193 -19.52 -34.09 -23.26
N TRP A 194 -18.53 -34.32 -24.11
CA TRP A 194 -17.43 -33.40 -24.38
C TRP A 194 -17.76 -32.51 -25.57
N LYS A 195 -17.61 -31.19 -25.41
CA LYS A 195 -17.85 -30.21 -26.46
C LYS A 195 -16.61 -29.34 -26.69
N PRO A 196 -16.19 -29.11 -27.95
CA PRO A 196 -15.13 -28.15 -28.23
C PRO A 196 -15.63 -26.73 -27.93
N SER A 197 -14.80 -25.91 -27.25
CA SER A 197 -15.10 -24.52 -26.89
C SER A 197 -14.03 -23.57 -27.39
N THR A 198 -14.43 -22.34 -27.73
CA THR A 198 -13.53 -21.26 -28.16
C THR A 198 -12.99 -20.42 -27.00
N VAL A 199 -13.46 -20.66 -25.77
CA VAL A 199 -13.06 -19.91 -24.57
C VAL A 199 -11.61 -20.24 -24.22
N ARG A 200 -10.81 -19.22 -23.89
CA ARG A 200 -9.41 -19.42 -23.46
C ARG A 200 -9.37 -19.86 -22.01
N PHE A 201 -8.30 -20.58 -21.63
CA PHE A 201 -8.12 -21.06 -20.27
C PHE A 201 -8.23 -19.95 -19.20
N HIS A 202 -7.62 -18.79 -19.43
CA HIS A 202 -7.68 -17.65 -18.50
C HIS A 202 -9.09 -17.07 -18.31
N ASP A 203 -9.95 -17.17 -19.32
CA ASP A 203 -11.31 -16.60 -19.29
C ASP A 203 -12.35 -17.61 -18.76
N ARG A 204 -11.92 -18.82 -18.35
CA ARG A 204 -12.83 -19.93 -17.97
C ARG A 204 -13.74 -19.59 -16.78
N PHE A 205 -13.27 -18.75 -15.87
CA PHE A 205 -14.01 -18.38 -14.67
C PHE A 205 -15.05 -17.27 -14.91
N ASP A 206 -15.00 -16.56 -16.03
CA ASP A 206 -15.90 -15.42 -16.32
C ASP A 206 -17.38 -15.78 -16.26
N LYS A 207 -17.71 -17.03 -16.58
CA LYS A 207 -19.07 -17.57 -16.48
C LYS A 207 -19.64 -17.54 -15.04
N TYR A 208 -18.76 -17.68 -14.05
CA TYR A 208 -19.12 -17.68 -12.63
C TYR A 208 -19.11 -16.25 -12.05
N LEU A 209 -18.55 -15.28 -12.77
CA LEU A 209 -18.50 -13.88 -12.38
C LEU A 209 -19.79 -13.17 -12.81
N ASP A 210 -20.58 -12.69 -11.84
CA ASP A 210 -21.81 -11.95 -12.11
C ASP A 210 -21.50 -10.49 -12.52
N ALA A 211 -21.10 -10.30 -13.78
CA ALA A 211 -20.77 -8.99 -14.34
C ALA A 211 -21.96 -8.00 -14.31
N ASN A 212 -23.20 -8.50 -14.37
CA ASN A 212 -24.40 -7.67 -14.28
C ASN A 212 -24.63 -7.11 -12.88
N PHE A 213 -24.16 -7.81 -11.85
CA PHE A 213 -24.21 -7.36 -10.47
C PHE A 213 -23.07 -6.38 -10.15
N PHE A 214 -21.84 -6.70 -10.54
CA PHE A 214 -20.65 -5.86 -10.30
C PHE A 214 -20.46 -4.80 -11.40
N LYS A 215 -21.50 -4.01 -11.67
CA LYS A 215 -21.42 -2.95 -12.69
C LYS A 215 -20.34 -1.95 -12.32
N HIS A 216 -19.29 -1.85 -13.14
CA HIS A 216 -18.19 -0.89 -12.96
C HIS A 216 -18.68 0.55 -12.74
N ARG A 217 -19.80 0.96 -13.36
CA ARG A 217 -20.38 2.30 -13.18
C ARG A 217 -20.76 2.62 -11.73
N ILE A 218 -21.23 1.62 -10.97
CA ILE A 218 -21.64 1.82 -9.57
C ILE A 218 -20.41 2.01 -8.68
N HIS A 219 -19.34 1.24 -8.91
CA HIS A 219 -18.07 1.39 -8.21
C HIS A 219 -17.41 2.75 -8.49
N TRP A 220 -17.44 3.23 -9.75
CA TRP A 220 -16.96 4.58 -10.08
C TRP A 220 -17.78 5.69 -9.42
N PHE A 221 -19.10 5.53 -9.35
CA PHE A 221 -19.97 6.48 -8.65
C PHE A 221 -19.65 6.56 -7.15
N SER A 222 -19.47 5.39 -6.52
CA SER A 222 -19.04 5.26 -5.12
C SER A 222 -17.69 5.96 -4.90
N LEU A 223 -16.70 5.65 -5.74
CA LEU A 223 -15.35 6.23 -5.66
C LEU A 223 -15.36 7.76 -5.78
N PHE A 224 -16.11 8.31 -6.73
CA PHE A 224 -16.20 9.76 -6.92
C PHE A 224 -16.83 10.46 -5.72
N ASN A 225 -17.92 9.91 -5.17
CA ASN A 225 -18.57 10.48 -3.99
C ASN A 225 -17.64 10.51 -2.77
N SER A 226 -16.90 9.42 -2.55
CA SER A 226 -15.94 9.31 -1.45
C SER A 226 -14.73 10.22 -1.64
N PHE A 227 -14.27 10.40 -2.87
CA PHE A 227 -13.20 11.34 -3.21
C PHE A 227 -13.62 12.82 -2.97
N MET A 228 -14.86 13.19 -3.29
CA MET A 228 -15.39 14.53 -2.99
C MET A 228 -15.41 14.80 -1.48
N MET A 229 -15.77 13.80 -0.65
CA MET A 229 -15.72 13.92 0.80
C MET A 229 -14.30 14.13 1.33
N VAL A 230 -13.28 13.47 0.74
CA VAL A 230 -11.87 13.71 1.10
C VAL A 230 -11.47 15.16 0.80
N ILE A 231 -11.77 15.67 -0.40
CA ILE A 231 -11.44 17.06 -0.77
C ILE A 231 -12.09 18.04 0.20
N PHE A 232 -13.36 17.82 0.54
CA PHE A 232 -14.08 18.64 1.51
C PHE A 232 -13.37 18.63 2.88
N LEU A 233 -13.03 17.46 3.41
CA LEU A 233 -12.36 17.33 4.71
C LEU A 233 -10.95 17.94 4.71
N VAL A 234 -10.16 17.74 3.66
CA VAL A 234 -8.83 18.34 3.52
C VAL A 234 -8.92 19.87 3.48
N THR A 235 -9.94 20.41 2.79
CA THR A 235 -10.20 21.86 2.76
C THR A 235 -10.53 22.38 4.15
N VAL A 236 -11.37 21.67 4.91
CA VAL A 236 -11.71 22.03 6.29
C VAL A 236 -10.49 21.99 7.21
N VAL A 237 -9.69 20.92 7.15
CA VAL A 237 -8.45 20.79 7.95
C VAL A 237 -7.46 21.91 7.61
N THR A 238 -7.26 22.18 6.32
CA THR A 238 -6.36 23.25 5.87
C THR A 238 -6.84 24.61 6.33
N PHE A 239 -8.16 24.88 6.25
CA PHE A 239 -8.75 26.12 6.75
C PHE A 239 -8.56 26.26 8.27
N ILE A 240 -8.78 25.19 9.04
CA ILE A 240 -8.54 25.16 10.49
C ILE A 240 -7.09 25.50 10.81
N LEU A 241 -6.15 24.88 10.10
CA LEU A 241 -4.71 25.09 10.27
C LEU A 241 -4.33 26.54 9.90
N MET A 242 -4.77 27.04 8.76
CA MET A 242 -4.52 28.42 8.30
C MET A 242 -5.11 29.46 9.25
N ARG A 243 -6.32 29.22 9.79
CA ARG A 243 -6.94 30.10 10.78
C ARG A 243 -6.14 30.13 12.08
N THR A 244 -5.66 28.97 12.53
CA THR A 244 -4.85 28.84 13.75
C THR A 244 -3.51 29.57 13.57
N LEU A 245 -2.81 29.31 12.45
CA LEU A 245 -1.55 29.98 12.12
C LEU A 245 -1.71 31.50 12.00
N ARG A 246 -2.71 31.98 11.25
CA ARG A 246 -2.94 33.44 11.09
C ARG A 246 -3.21 34.13 12.41
N LYS A 247 -4.00 33.50 13.30
CA LYS A 247 -4.28 34.02 14.65
C LYS A 247 -3.02 34.06 15.50
N ASP A 248 -2.12 33.10 15.34
CA ASP A 248 -0.84 33.05 16.03
C ASP A 248 0.14 34.11 15.50
N TYR A 249 0.26 34.29 14.18
CA TYR A 249 1.10 35.35 13.59
C TYR A 249 0.66 36.76 14.01
N ALA A 250 -0.64 37.04 13.93
CA ALA A 250 -1.19 38.35 14.34
C ALA A 250 -0.95 38.62 15.83
N ARG A 251 -0.83 37.58 16.65
CA ARG A 251 -0.50 37.70 18.07
C ARG A 251 0.99 37.93 18.29
N TYR A 252 1.89 37.18 17.64
CA TYR A 252 3.33 37.45 17.71
C TYR A 252 3.68 38.87 17.29
N GLU A 253 3.03 39.38 16.23
CA GLU A 253 3.20 40.77 15.82
C GLU A 253 2.70 41.76 16.88
N LYS A 254 1.65 41.42 17.63
CA LYS A 254 1.15 42.22 18.74
C LYS A 254 2.08 42.15 19.96
N ASP A 255 2.58 40.96 20.33
CA ASP A 255 3.50 40.74 21.46
C ASP A 255 4.88 41.37 21.22
N LEU A 256 5.29 41.52 19.95
CA LEU A 256 6.48 42.28 19.54
C LEU A 256 6.28 43.81 19.64
N LYS A 257 5.02 44.28 19.63
CA LYS A 257 4.66 45.71 19.69
C LYS A 257 4.21 46.17 21.09
N MET A 258 4.05 45.26 22.06
CA MET A 258 3.70 45.60 23.45
C MET A 258 4.98 45.78 24.28
N ASP A 259 5.03 46.84 25.09
CA ASP A 259 6.14 47.14 25.99
C ASP A 259 6.27 46.07 27.09
N ASP A 260 7.49 45.85 27.60
CA ASP A 260 7.86 44.74 28.51
C ASP A 260 6.98 44.63 29.79
N PHE A 261 6.29 45.70 30.21
CA PHE A 261 5.40 45.69 31.38
C PHE A 261 4.02 45.06 31.13
N ASP A 262 3.55 44.96 29.88
CA ASP A 262 2.26 44.34 29.53
C ASP A 262 2.38 42.87 29.08
N ARG A 263 3.61 42.33 29.00
CA ARG A 263 3.88 40.94 28.56
C ARG A 263 3.35 39.87 29.52
N ASP A 264 3.27 40.16 30.81
CA ASP A 264 2.98 39.16 31.85
C ASP A 264 1.47 38.85 32.06
N PHE A 265 0.57 39.56 31.37
CA PHE A 265 -0.90 39.38 31.51
C PHE A 265 -1.60 38.82 30.26
N GLY A 266 -0.85 38.33 29.27
CA GLY A 266 -1.44 37.67 28.12
C GLY A 266 -1.96 36.28 28.46
N ASP A 267 -3.20 36.17 28.94
CA ASP A 267 -3.88 34.87 29.14
C ASP A 267 -3.83 34.05 27.84
N GLU A 268 -2.93 33.06 27.76
CA GLU A 268 -2.90 32.09 26.69
C GLU A 268 -4.24 31.34 26.70
N TYR A 269 -5.21 31.60 25.82
CA TYR A 269 -6.47 30.83 25.80
C TYR A 269 -6.39 29.58 24.89
N GLY A 270 -6.99 28.46 25.33
CA GLY A 270 -7.26 27.26 24.52
C GLY A 270 -6.17 26.18 24.56
N TRP A 271 -5.92 25.51 23.43
CA TRP A 271 -5.01 24.35 23.36
C TRP A 271 -3.55 24.64 23.73
N LYS A 272 -3.14 25.92 23.76
CA LYS A 272 -1.78 26.32 24.18
C LYS A 272 -1.56 26.20 25.69
N GLN A 273 -2.60 26.33 26.52
CA GLN A 273 -2.51 26.12 27.97
C GLN A 273 -2.14 24.68 28.34
N ILE A 274 -2.48 23.72 27.48
CA ILE A 274 -2.25 22.29 27.71
C ILE A 274 -0.96 21.78 27.05
N HIS A 275 -0.12 22.65 26.49
CA HIS A 275 1.11 22.25 25.78
C HIS A 275 2.04 21.35 26.62
N GLY A 276 2.09 21.57 27.94
CA GLY A 276 2.84 20.73 28.89
C GLY A 276 2.18 19.39 29.21
N ASP A 277 0.85 19.27 29.12
CA ASP A 277 0.09 18.07 29.49
C ASP A 277 -0.26 17.15 28.30
N VAL A 278 -0.23 17.68 27.08
CA VAL A 278 -0.54 16.95 25.83
C VAL A 278 0.40 15.77 25.56
N PHE A 279 1.64 15.82 26.07
CA PHE A 279 2.66 14.78 25.84
C PHE A 279 2.66 13.67 26.90
N ARG A 280 1.71 13.67 27.83
CA ARG A 280 1.60 12.66 28.89
C ARG A 280 1.30 11.26 28.32
N SER A 281 1.89 10.23 28.93
CA SER A 281 1.60 8.83 28.59
C SER A 281 0.11 8.52 28.75
N PRO A 282 -0.50 7.72 27.84
CA PRO A 282 -1.90 7.38 27.92
C PRO A 282 -2.18 6.44 29.10
N SER A 283 -3.43 6.39 29.56
CA SER A 283 -3.90 5.34 30.45
C SER A 283 -3.69 3.97 29.81
N PHE A 284 -3.16 3.00 30.55
CA PHE A 284 -2.85 1.64 30.06
C PHE A 284 -1.93 1.61 28.81
N PRO A 285 -0.68 2.10 28.90
CA PRO A 285 0.22 2.23 27.75
C PRO A 285 0.56 0.89 27.07
N MET A 286 0.52 -0.23 27.81
CA MET A 286 0.74 -1.57 27.25
C MET A 286 -0.37 -1.94 26.26
N LEU A 287 -1.63 -1.92 26.70
CA LEU A 287 -2.78 -2.25 25.84
C LEU A 287 -2.83 -1.31 24.62
N PHE A 288 -2.66 0.00 24.86
CA PHE A 288 -2.69 0.99 23.79
C PHE A 288 -1.62 0.73 22.72
N SER A 289 -0.38 0.41 23.13
CA SER A 289 0.70 0.08 22.19
C SER A 289 0.42 -1.21 21.40
N CYS A 290 -0.19 -2.22 22.03
CA CYS A 290 -0.57 -3.48 21.36
C CYS A 290 -1.67 -3.27 20.32
N LEU A 291 -2.68 -2.45 20.63
CA LEU A 291 -3.78 -2.13 19.72
C LEU A 291 -3.29 -1.39 18.47
N ILE A 292 -2.38 -0.42 18.63
CA ILE A 292 -1.82 0.32 17.50
C ILE A 292 -0.90 -0.58 16.66
N GLY A 293 -0.02 -1.36 17.29
CA GLY A 293 0.84 -2.32 16.59
C GLY A 293 0.03 -3.32 15.76
N SER A 294 -1.03 -3.88 16.37
CA SER A 294 -1.97 -4.78 15.70
C SER A 294 -2.71 -4.10 14.55
N GLY A 295 -3.19 -2.87 14.73
CA GLY A 295 -3.91 -2.15 13.68
C GLY A 295 -3.05 -1.79 12.47
N ILE A 296 -1.79 -1.40 12.67
CA ILE A 296 -0.84 -1.16 11.57
C ILE A 296 -0.47 -2.47 10.86
N HIS A 297 -0.30 -3.56 11.60
CA HIS A 297 -0.06 -4.88 11.01
C HIS A 297 -1.23 -5.33 10.13
N VAL A 298 -2.47 -5.15 10.59
CA VAL A 298 -3.68 -5.42 9.80
C VAL A 298 -3.75 -4.53 8.55
N PHE A 299 -3.39 -3.23 8.67
CA PHE A 299 -3.35 -2.35 7.50
C PHE A 299 -2.36 -2.83 6.43
N VAL A 300 -1.14 -3.18 6.85
CA VAL A 300 -0.11 -3.74 5.94
C VAL A 300 -0.59 -5.05 5.32
N LEU A 301 -1.20 -5.93 6.12
CA LEU A 301 -1.74 -7.20 5.64
C LEU A 301 -2.80 -6.98 4.55
N VAL A 302 -3.79 -6.12 4.79
CA VAL A 302 -4.87 -5.85 3.82
C VAL A 302 -4.30 -5.32 2.51
N ILE A 303 -3.38 -4.36 2.57
CA ILE A 303 -2.73 -3.80 1.37
C ILE A 303 -1.96 -4.88 0.60
N VAL A 304 -1.15 -5.68 1.29
CA VAL A 304 -0.32 -6.70 0.63
C VAL A 304 -1.18 -7.82 0.04
N VAL A 305 -2.18 -8.32 0.78
CA VAL A 305 -3.07 -9.38 0.28
C VAL A 305 -3.85 -8.89 -0.94
N ILE A 306 -4.40 -7.67 -0.92
CA ILE A 306 -5.10 -7.11 -2.10
C ILE A 306 -4.16 -7.02 -3.31
N LEU A 307 -2.90 -6.60 -3.12
CA LEU A 307 -1.93 -6.52 -4.21
C LEU A 307 -1.55 -7.91 -4.76
N ILE A 308 -1.34 -8.89 -3.89
CA ILE A 308 -1.04 -10.27 -4.31
C ILE A 308 -2.25 -10.88 -5.03
N THR A 309 -3.47 -10.70 -4.52
CA THR A 309 -4.68 -11.20 -5.16
C THR A 309 -4.94 -10.53 -6.51
N PHE A 310 -4.65 -9.22 -6.62
CA PHE A 310 -4.76 -8.49 -7.87
C PHE A 310 -3.74 -8.95 -8.94
N TRP A 311 -2.51 -9.30 -8.54
CA TRP A 311 -1.47 -9.74 -9.49
C TRP A 311 -1.45 -11.23 -9.78
N GLY A 312 -1.77 -12.05 -8.78
CA GLY A 312 -1.69 -13.51 -8.87
C GLY A 312 -2.96 -14.17 -9.34
N GLU A 313 -4.01 -13.40 -9.67
CA GLU A 313 -5.35 -13.92 -10.05
C GLU A 313 -5.83 -15.01 -9.09
N LEU A 314 -5.52 -14.86 -7.80
CA LEU A 314 -5.76 -15.90 -6.78
C LEU A 314 -7.23 -16.31 -6.66
N TYR A 315 -8.17 -15.50 -7.16
CA TYR A 315 -9.59 -15.86 -7.17
C TYR A 315 -9.93 -17.05 -8.10
N LEU A 316 -9.01 -17.46 -8.99
CA LEU A 316 -9.17 -18.62 -9.87
C LEU A 316 -8.96 -19.95 -9.14
N GLU A 317 -8.17 -19.95 -8.08
CA GLU A 317 -7.84 -21.15 -7.30
C GLU A 317 -8.64 -21.21 -5.99
N ARG A 318 -9.07 -22.41 -5.61
CA ARG A 318 -9.81 -22.65 -4.36
C ARG A 318 -8.89 -22.43 -3.15
N GLY A 319 -9.38 -21.74 -2.12
CA GLY A 319 -8.67 -21.56 -0.84
C GLY A 319 -7.39 -20.70 -0.87
N SER A 320 -6.88 -20.31 -2.04
CA SER A 320 -5.59 -19.63 -2.23
C SER A 320 -5.52 -18.24 -1.56
N ILE A 321 -6.63 -17.48 -1.54
CA ILE A 321 -6.69 -16.18 -0.86
C ILE A 321 -6.50 -16.35 0.66
N LEU A 322 -7.06 -17.42 1.23
CA LEU A 322 -6.95 -17.69 2.65
C LEU A 322 -5.53 -18.14 3.01
N THR A 323 -4.90 -19.01 2.21
CA THR A 323 -3.49 -19.41 2.42
C THR A 323 -2.55 -18.23 2.30
N ALA A 324 -2.72 -17.40 1.27
CA ALA A 324 -1.95 -16.18 1.08
C ALA A 324 -2.09 -15.23 2.28
N THR A 325 -3.30 -15.10 2.83
CA THR A 325 -3.57 -14.27 4.01
C THR A 325 -2.86 -14.80 5.26
N ILE A 326 -2.91 -16.11 5.53
CA ILE A 326 -2.24 -16.72 6.69
C ILE A 326 -0.72 -16.56 6.58
N PHE A 327 -0.16 -16.81 5.40
CA PHE A 327 1.28 -16.66 5.15
C PHE A 327 1.73 -15.21 5.29
N CYS A 328 1.02 -14.27 4.66
CA CYS A 328 1.33 -12.84 4.77
C CYS A 328 1.20 -12.35 6.22
N TYR A 329 0.20 -12.82 6.96
CA TYR A 329 0.05 -12.48 8.37
C TYR A 329 1.29 -12.88 9.18
N ALA A 330 1.79 -14.10 8.97
CA ALA A 330 2.99 -14.60 9.63
C ALA A 330 4.24 -13.79 9.23
N LEU A 331 4.42 -13.54 7.93
CA LEU A 331 5.57 -12.80 7.37
C LEU A 331 5.65 -11.36 7.88
N PHE A 332 4.52 -10.66 7.96
CA PHE A 332 4.46 -9.26 8.40
C PHE A 332 4.26 -9.08 9.92
N SER A 333 4.26 -10.16 10.70
CA SER A 333 4.16 -10.09 12.17
C SER A 333 5.26 -9.23 12.86
N PRO A 334 6.50 -9.07 12.34
CA PRO A 334 7.47 -8.13 12.89
C PRO A 334 6.99 -6.67 12.91
N VAL A 335 6.10 -6.26 12.00
CA VAL A 335 5.56 -4.90 11.94
C VAL A 335 4.78 -4.57 13.22
N SER A 336 3.95 -5.50 13.69
CA SER A 336 3.20 -5.36 14.94
C SER A 336 4.13 -5.13 16.13
N GLY A 337 5.16 -5.99 16.23
CA GLY A 337 6.18 -5.90 17.28
C GLY A 337 6.96 -4.59 17.21
N TYR A 338 7.41 -4.17 16.03
CA TYR A 338 8.17 -2.94 15.81
C TYR A 338 7.41 -1.70 16.26
N VAL A 339 6.19 -1.50 15.74
CA VAL A 339 5.37 -0.33 16.06
C VAL A 339 4.99 -0.33 17.55
N GLY A 340 4.55 -1.47 18.08
CA GLY A 340 4.21 -1.60 19.50
C GLY A 340 5.40 -1.34 20.42
N GLY A 341 6.57 -1.89 20.09
CA GLY A 341 7.82 -1.71 20.85
C GLY A 341 8.33 -0.26 20.82
N CYS A 342 8.25 0.40 19.66
CA CYS A 342 8.58 1.81 19.51
C CYS A 342 7.73 2.70 20.43
N ILE A 343 6.41 2.55 20.33
CA ILE A 343 5.43 3.37 21.07
C ILE A 343 5.50 3.10 22.57
N TYR A 344 5.60 1.83 22.98
CA TYR A 344 5.67 1.47 24.40
C TYR A 344 6.93 2.04 25.08
N THR A 345 8.07 1.98 24.38
CA THR A 345 9.33 2.58 24.86
C THR A 345 9.21 4.10 24.94
N HIS A 346 8.58 4.73 23.96
CA HIS A 346 8.33 6.17 23.94
C HIS A 346 7.46 6.66 25.12
N PHE A 347 6.58 5.81 25.66
CA PHE A 347 5.77 6.13 26.85
C PHE A 347 6.47 5.81 28.18
N GLY A 348 7.74 5.39 28.16
CA GLY A 348 8.50 5.03 29.34
C GLY A 348 8.19 3.62 29.87
N GLY A 349 7.64 2.74 29.04
CA GLY A 349 7.31 1.36 29.39
C GLY A 349 8.54 0.50 29.66
N LYS A 350 8.61 -0.15 30.84
CA LYS A 350 9.75 -1.00 31.25
C LYS A 350 9.56 -2.48 30.93
N ARG A 351 8.32 -2.99 30.95
CA ARG A 351 8.01 -4.43 30.83
C ARG A 351 7.82 -4.86 29.37
N TRP A 352 8.86 -4.68 28.57
CA TRP A 352 8.80 -4.84 27.11
C TRP A 352 8.49 -6.28 26.65
N ILE A 353 8.99 -7.32 27.34
CA ILE A 353 8.68 -8.72 27.00
C ILE A 353 7.19 -9.00 27.12
N LYS A 354 6.55 -8.52 28.20
CA LYS A 354 5.10 -8.67 28.39
C LYS A 354 4.30 -7.92 27.32
N GLN A 355 4.78 -6.74 26.92
CA GLN A 355 4.17 -5.99 25.83
C GLN A 355 4.29 -6.75 24.50
N ALA A 356 5.47 -7.28 24.16
CA ALA A 356 5.70 -8.00 22.93
C ALA A 356 4.85 -9.29 22.84
N LEU A 357 4.76 -10.06 23.94
CA LEU A 357 3.87 -11.21 24.03
C LEU A 357 2.41 -10.80 23.87
N CYS A 358 1.97 -9.74 24.57
CA CYS A 358 0.60 -9.23 24.43
C CYS A 358 0.30 -8.78 22.99
N CYS A 359 1.26 -8.15 22.31
CA CYS A 359 1.14 -7.69 20.93
C CYS A 359 1.03 -8.88 19.95
N GLY A 360 1.84 -9.92 20.14
CA GLY A 360 1.81 -11.12 19.31
C GLY A 360 0.58 -12.00 19.55
N SER A 361 0.04 -12.01 20.76
CA SER A 361 -1.09 -12.87 21.14
C SER A 361 -2.48 -12.23 20.96
N PHE A 362 -2.59 -10.89 20.92
CA PHE A 362 -3.89 -10.21 20.92
C PHE A 362 -4.80 -10.63 19.76
N LEU A 363 -4.34 -10.47 18.52
CA LEU A 363 -5.11 -10.83 17.32
C LEU A 363 -5.31 -12.36 17.18
N PRO A 364 -4.29 -13.22 17.33
CA PRO A 364 -4.49 -14.66 17.23
C PRO A 364 -5.46 -15.19 18.28
N LEU A 365 -5.44 -14.66 19.51
CA LEU A 365 -6.39 -15.06 20.55
C LEU A 365 -7.81 -14.62 20.20
N LEU A 366 -7.99 -13.40 19.66
CA LEU A 366 -9.29 -12.92 19.19
C LEU A 366 -9.86 -13.86 18.11
N VAL A 367 -9.05 -14.18 17.09
CA VAL A 367 -9.45 -15.10 16.01
C VAL A 367 -9.72 -16.50 16.55
N ALA A 368 -8.87 -17.02 17.45
CA ALA A 368 -9.06 -18.33 18.05
C ALA A 368 -10.38 -18.39 18.85
N THR A 369 -10.73 -17.34 19.60
CA THR A 369 -12.01 -17.30 20.33
C THR A 369 -13.23 -17.26 19.40
N ALA A 370 -13.16 -16.51 18.30
CA ALA A 370 -14.24 -16.50 17.31
C ALA A 370 -14.36 -17.86 16.60
N ALA A 371 -13.23 -18.46 16.23
CA ALA A 371 -13.17 -19.76 15.59
C ALA A 371 -13.67 -20.88 16.50
N THR A 372 -13.36 -20.86 17.80
CA THR A 372 -13.86 -21.87 18.75
C THR A 372 -15.37 -21.76 18.95
N ILE A 373 -15.93 -20.54 19.05
CA ILE A 373 -17.39 -20.35 19.11
C ILE A 373 -18.04 -20.92 17.84
N GLY A 374 -17.52 -20.56 16.66
CA GLY A 374 -18.02 -21.09 15.39
C GLY A 374 -17.89 -22.61 15.27
N ASN A 375 -16.79 -23.18 15.75
CA ASN A 375 -16.54 -24.62 15.70
C ASN A 375 -17.46 -25.40 16.66
N ILE A 376 -17.74 -24.87 17.86
CA ILE A 376 -18.71 -25.46 18.80
C ILE A 376 -20.10 -25.48 18.15
N SER A 377 -20.51 -24.38 17.51
CA SER A 377 -21.77 -24.33 16.77
C SER A 377 -21.80 -25.34 15.61
N ALA A 378 -20.68 -25.51 14.88
CA ALA A 378 -20.59 -26.46 13.78
C ALA A 378 -20.68 -27.91 14.26
N LEU A 379 -20.01 -28.24 15.37
CA LEU A 379 -20.03 -29.56 16.00
C LEU A 379 -21.42 -29.90 16.55
N TYR A 380 -22.13 -28.93 17.12
CA TYR A 380 -23.51 -29.13 17.58
C TYR A 380 -24.45 -29.57 16.46
N GLN A 381 -24.22 -29.07 15.25
CA GLN A 381 -25.03 -29.34 14.07
C GLN A 381 -24.42 -30.44 13.16
N SER A 382 -23.29 -31.06 13.53
CA SER A 382 -22.56 -32.03 12.69
C SER A 382 -22.27 -31.53 11.26
N SER A 383 -21.90 -30.25 11.14
CA SER A 383 -21.63 -29.57 9.87
C SER A 383 -20.21 -29.82 9.36
N THR A 384 -20.00 -29.86 8.04
CA THR A 384 -18.66 -29.95 7.39
C THR A 384 -17.81 -28.72 7.65
N ARG A 385 -18.43 -27.61 8.07
CA ARG A 385 -17.74 -26.41 8.55
C ARG A 385 -17.01 -26.60 9.89
N SER A 386 -17.10 -27.78 10.51
CA SER A 386 -16.32 -28.10 11.71
C SER A 386 -14.84 -28.27 11.34
N ILE A 387 -13.97 -27.52 12.03
CA ILE A 387 -12.54 -27.52 11.77
C ILE A 387 -11.91 -28.74 12.45
N PRO A 388 -11.21 -29.64 11.71
CA PRO A 388 -10.55 -30.78 12.30
C PRO A 388 -9.45 -30.38 13.29
N PHE A 389 -9.23 -31.24 14.31
CA PHE A 389 -8.22 -30.97 15.35
C PHE A 389 -6.81 -30.82 14.77
N GLY A 390 -6.45 -31.59 13.74
CA GLY A 390 -5.14 -31.48 13.07
C GLY A 390 -4.89 -30.10 12.49
N THR A 391 -5.90 -29.52 11.83
CA THR A 391 -5.83 -28.17 11.26
C THR A 391 -5.69 -27.11 12.36
N MET A 392 -6.45 -27.25 13.46
CA MET A 392 -6.31 -26.35 14.61
C MET A 392 -4.90 -26.41 15.22
N ALA A 393 -4.34 -27.61 15.38
CA ALA A 393 -2.98 -27.80 15.89
C ALA A 393 -1.94 -27.18 14.95
N SER A 394 -2.13 -27.29 13.62
CA SER A 394 -1.22 -26.70 12.63
C SER A 394 -1.19 -25.16 12.71
N ILE A 395 -2.35 -24.50 12.88
CA ILE A 395 -2.43 -23.05 13.07
C ILE A 395 -1.75 -22.62 14.36
N VAL A 396 -1.98 -23.35 15.46
CA VAL A 396 -1.32 -23.08 16.75
C VAL A 396 0.20 -23.21 16.63
N ALA A 397 0.69 -24.20 15.85
CA ALA A 397 2.10 -24.36 15.57
C ALA A 397 2.68 -23.18 14.76
N ILE A 398 1.99 -22.72 13.71
CA ILE A 398 2.39 -21.53 12.94
C ILE A 398 2.48 -20.30 13.86
N TYR A 399 1.48 -20.12 14.74
CA TYR A 399 1.49 -19.04 15.71
C TYR A 399 2.69 -19.12 16.68
N ALA A 400 2.92 -20.28 17.29
CA ALA A 400 3.94 -20.46 18.32
C ALA A 400 5.37 -20.43 17.76
N LEU A 401 5.60 -21.02 16.57
CA LEU A 401 6.93 -21.18 15.98
C LEU A 401 7.33 -20.04 15.05
N VAL A 402 6.36 -19.35 14.43
CA VAL A 402 6.64 -18.31 13.42
C VAL A 402 6.19 -16.93 13.90
N VAL A 403 4.90 -16.75 14.20
CA VAL A 403 4.33 -15.42 14.51
C VAL A 403 4.93 -14.82 15.77
N LEU A 404 4.97 -15.58 16.87
CA LEU A 404 5.41 -15.08 18.18
C LEU A 404 6.92 -14.71 18.18
N PRO A 405 7.85 -15.55 17.67
CA PRO A 405 9.26 -15.18 17.57
C PRO A 405 9.51 -13.97 16.66
N LEU A 406 8.86 -13.90 15.51
CA LEU A 406 9.00 -12.78 14.58
C LEU A 406 8.48 -11.46 15.18
N THR A 407 7.37 -11.50 15.92
CA THR A 407 6.86 -10.33 16.67
C THR A 407 7.85 -9.88 17.75
N LEU A 408 8.50 -10.82 18.46
CA LEU A 408 9.54 -10.49 19.44
C LEU A 408 10.74 -9.81 18.79
N ILE A 409 11.21 -10.31 17.64
CA ILE A 409 12.30 -9.69 16.87
C ILE A 409 11.92 -8.26 16.49
N GLY A 410 10.71 -8.06 15.95
CA GLY A 410 10.19 -6.73 15.63
C GLY A 410 10.22 -5.78 16.84
N SER A 411 9.75 -6.25 18.00
CA SER A 411 9.74 -5.46 19.24
C SER A 411 11.14 -5.06 19.71
N VAL A 412 12.13 -5.96 19.59
CA VAL A 412 13.54 -5.67 19.92
C VAL A 412 14.13 -4.62 18.99
N VAL A 413 13.85 -4.69 17.68
CA VAL A 413 14.30 -3.68 16.73
C VAL A 413 13.65 -2.33 17.03
N GLY A 414 12.33 -2.30 17.24
CA GLY A 414 11.58 -1.07 17.48
C GLY A 414 12.04 -0.31 18.72
N ARG A 415 12.23 -0.99 19.85
CA ARG A 415 12.71 -0.35 21.09
C ARG A 415 14.11 0.27 20.95
N ASN A 416 14.99 -0.35 20.16
CA ASN A 416 16.38 0.11 20.02
C ASN A 416 16.47 1.33 19.09
N MET A 417 15.55 1.43 18.11
CA MET A 417 15.48 2.57 17.19
C MET A 417 14.70 3.77 17.75
N SER A 418 13.74 3.57 18.66
CA SER A 418 12.82 4.63 19.14
C SER A 418 13.47 5.70 20.04
N GLY A 419 14.70 5.47 20.52
CA GLY A 419 15.44 6.47 21.33
C GLY A 419 14.75 6.86 22.65
N ARG A 420 15.22 7.94 23.29
CA ARG A 420 14.55 8.52 24.47
C ARG A 420 13.39 9.45 24.03
N PRO A 421 12.30 9.55 24.81
CA PRO A 421 11.21 10.47 24.48
C PRO A 421 11.73 11.92 24.45
N ASN A 422 11.61 12.59 23.31
CA ASN A 422 12.09 13.95 23.11
C ASN A 422 10.89 14.92 23.03
N ASN A 423 10.24 15.14 24.18
CA ASN A 423 9.11 16.05 24.27
C ASN A 423 9.61 17.51 24.21
N PRO A 424 8.97 18.41 23.44
CA PRO A 424 9.42 19.79 23.25
C PRO A 424 9.42 20.61 24.53
N CYS A 425 8.47 20.31 25.41
CA CYS A 425 8.33 20.92 26.72
C CYS A 425 8.36 19.81 27.77
N ARG A 426 8.91 20.14 28.94
CA ARG A 426 8.84 19.25 30.09
C ARG A 426 7.37 19.03 30.44
N VAL A 427 6.98 17.76 30.58
CA VAL A 427 5.62 17.42 31.01
C VAL A 427 5.42 17.91 32.45
N ASN A 428 4.32 18.62 32.69
CA ASN A 428 4.00 19.11 34.03
C ASN A 428 3.85 17.94 35.01
N ALA A 429 4.38 18.11 36.23
CA ALA A 429 4.33 17.05 37.24
C ALA A 429 2.89 16.75 37.68
N VAL A 430 2.10 17.81 37.86
CA VAL A 430 0.68 17.75 38.24
C VAL A 430 -0.16 18.05 37.01
N PRO A 431 -1.12 17.18 36.64
CA PRO A 431 -2.01 17.41 35.51
C PRO A 431 -2.96 18.58 35.80
N ARG A 432 -3.17 19.46 34.82
CA ARG A 432 -4.13 20.55 34.94
C ARG A 432 -5.57 20.01 35.06
N PRO A 433 -6.44 20.61 35.90
CA PRO A 433 -7.86 20.27 35.93
C PRO A 433 -8.52 20.58 34.58
N ILE A 434 -9.36 19.66 34.12
CA ILE A 434 -10.08 19.80 32.85
C ILE A 434 -11.35 20.64 33.12
N PRO A 435 -11.60 21.73 32.36
CA PRO A 435 -12.78 22.56 32.55
C PRO A 435 -14.06 21.79 32.21
N GLU A 436 -15.19 22.22 32.77
CA GLU A 436 -16.50 21.68 32.41
C GLU A 436 -16.84 22.04 30.96
N LYS A 437 -17.34 21.04 30.22
CA LYS A 437 -17.59 21.13 28.78
C LYS A 437 -19.05 20.91 28.48
N LYS A 438 -19.54 21.61 27.46
CA LYS A 438 -20.85 21.31 26.87
C LYS A 438 -20.85 19.87 26.34
N ILE A 439 -22.03 19.25 26.32
CA ILE A 439 -22.22 17.82 25.98
C ILE A 439 -21.57 17.47 24.63
N TYR A 440 -21.68 18.35 23.63
CA TYR A 440 -21.13 18.11 22.30
C TYR A 440 -19.59 18.12 22.20
N LEU A 441 -18.90 18.64 23.22
CA LEU A 441 -17.44 18.63 23.33
C LEU A 441 -16.93 17.48 24.21
N GLN A 442 -17.81 16.61 24.70
CA GLN A 442 -17.41 15.46 25.48
C GLN A 442 -16.75 14.39 24.58
N PRO A 443 -15.68 13.72 25.06
CA PRO A 443 -14.91 12.77 24.24
C PRO A 443 -15.74 11.63 23.63
N TRP A 444 -16.74 11.10 24.35
CA TRP A 444 -17.55 9.98 23.87
C TRP A 444 -18.42 10.36 22.67
N LEU A 445 -18.99 11.58 22.65
CA LEU A 445 -19.80 12.03 21.51
C LEU A 445 -18.92 12.36 20.30
N ILE A 446 -17.73 12.92 20.54
CA ILE A 446 -16.73 13.12 19.48
C ILE A 446 -16.31 11.77 18.85
N ILE A 447 -16.14 10.73 19.68
CA ILE A 447 -15.80 9.37 19.20
C ILE A 447 -16.90 8.81 18.31
N ILE A 448 -18.16 8.89 18.75
CA ILE A 448 -19.31 8.40 17.96
C ILE A 448 -19.41 9.19 16.64
N GLY A 449 -19.39 10.52 16.70
CA GLY A 449 -19.46 11.37 15.52
C GLY A 449 -18.30 11.17 14.53
N GLY A 450 -17.12 10.75 15.02
CA GLY A 450 -15.92 10.49 14.21
C GLY A 450 -16.10 9.41 13.14
N GLY A 451 -16.89 8.36 13.43
CA GLY A 451 -17.03 7.20 12.53
C GLY A 451 -18.07 7.39 11.42
N LEU A 452 -18.94 8.39 11.54
CA LEU A 452 -20.08 8.59 10.63
C LEU A 452 -19.64 8.94 9.20
N LEU A 453 -18.70 9.87 9.05
CA LEU A 453 -18.20 10.31 7.74
C LEU A 453 -17.37 9.21 7.04
N PRO A 454 -16.41 8.53 7.70
CA PRO A 454 -15.74 7.36 7.13
C PRO A 454 -16.72 6.27 6.68
N PHE A 455 -17.73 5.95 7.49
CA PHE A 455 -18.76 4.97 7.12
C PHE A 455 -19.56 5.39 5.88
N GLY A 456 -19.99 6.65 5.83
CA GLY A 456 -20.70 7.19 4.66
C GLY A 456 -19.88 7.11 3.37
N SER A 457 -18.55 7.19 3.46
CA SER A 457 -17.64 7.08 2.31
C SER A 457 -17.43 5.64 1.81
N ILE A 458 -17.79 4.61 2.58
CA ILE A 458 -17.60 3.21 2.16
C ILE A 458 -18.90 2.43 2.05
N PHE A 459 -20.04 3.03 2.41
CA PHE A 459 -21.33 2.36 2.54
C PHE A 459 -21.72 1.52 1.31
N ILE A 460 -21.53 2.04 0.10
CA ILE A 460 -21.86 1.32 -1.14
C ILE A 460 -20.96 0.09 -1.32
N GLU A 461 -19.66 0.21 -1.05
CA GLU A 461 -18.72 -0.91 -1.21
C GLU A 461 -18.93 -1.98 -0.14
N VAL A 462 -19.28 -1.58 1.09
CA VAL A 462 -19.64 -2.50 2.17
C VAL A 462 -20.82 -3.39 1.76
N TYR A 463 -21.82 -2.87 1.03
CA TYR A 463 -22.89 -3.70 0.49
C TYR A 463 -22.37 -4.81 -0.43
N PHE A 464 -21.49 -4.48 -1.38
CA PHE A 464 -20.90 -5.47 -2.28
C PHE A 464 -20.03 -6.49 -1.55
N ILE A 465 -19.25 -6.06 -0.56
CA ILE A 465 -18.44 -6.94 0.29
C ILE A 465 -19.33 -7.94 1.03
N PHE A 466 -20.40 -7.45 1.69
CA PHE A 466 -21.32 -8.31 2.43
C PHE A 466 -22.07 -9.28 1.52
N THR A 467 -22.50 -8.86 0.33
CA THR A 467 -23.11 -9.79 -0.63
C THR A 467 -22.14 -10.84 -1.12
N SER A 468 -20.86 -10.49 -1.30
CA SER A 468 -19.86 -11.45 -1.75
C SER A 468 -19.57 -12.52 -0.70
N PHE A 469 -19.39 -12.13 0.56
CA PHE A 469 -19.13 -13.07 1.66
C PHE A 469 -20.33 -13.95 2.03
N TRP A 470 -21.54 -13.38 2.02
CA TRP A 470 -22.72 -14.05 2.57
C TRP A 470 -23.67 -14.64 1.53
N ALA A 471 -23.52 -14.33 0.23
CA ALA A 471 -24.42 -14.80 -0.84
C ALA A 471 -23.69 -15.52 -2.01
N TYR A 472 -22.50 -16.10 -1.78
CA TYR A 472 -21.68 -16.86 -2.77
C TYR A 472 -21.40 -16.14 -4.10
N LYS A 473 -21.47 -14.80 -4.14
CA LYS A 473 -21.02 -14.04 -5.31
C LYS A 473 -19.52 -13.84 -5.23
N VAL A 474 -18.77 -14.33 -6.22
CA VAL A 474 -17.32 -14.14 -6.27
C VAL A 474 -17.01 -12.68 -6.54
N TYR A 475 -16.32 -12.03 -5.60
CA TYR A 475 -15.83 -10.66 -5.78
C TYR A 475 -14.53 -10.69 -6.56
N TYR A 476 -14.51 -10.10 -7.75
CA TYR A 476 -13.33 -10.10 -8.63
C TYR A 476 -12.71 -8.72 -8.85
N VAL A 477 -13.35 -7.65 -8.38
CA VAL A 477 -12.95 -6.26 -8.68
C VAL A 477 -11.93 -5.69 -7.67
N TYR A 478 -10.87 -6.44 -7.39
CA TYR A 478 -9.87 -6.14 -6.34
C TYR A 478 -9.15 -4.79 -6.51
N GLY A 479 -9.03 -4.29 -7.75
CA GLY A 479 -8.48 -2.95 -8.01
C GLY A 479 -9.30 -1.81 -7.37
N PHE A 480 -10.63 -1.91 -7.35
CA PHE A 480 -11.47 -0.92 -6.66
C PHE A 480 -11.34 -1.05 -5.14
N MET A 481 -11.26 -2.28 -4.62
CA MET A 481 -11.01 -2.51 -3.18
C MET A 481 -9.72 -1.85 -2.70
N PHE A 482 -8.65 -1.91 -3.50
CA PHE A 482 -7.39 -1.22 -3.19
C PHE A 482 -7.59 0.30 -3.06
N LEU A 483 -8.24 0.91 -4.06
CA LEU A 483 -8.51 2.35 -4.06
C LEU A 483 -9.41 2.78 -2.89
N VAL A 484 -10.45 2.01 -2.61
CA VAL A 484 -11.39 2.25 -1.50
C VAL A 484 -10.66 2.16 -0.15
N THR A 485 -9.72 1.23 0.01
CA THR A 485 -8.89 1.10 1.22
C THR A 485 -8.01 2.33 1.44
N ILE A 486 -7.40 2.87 0.38
CA ILE A 486 -6.60 4.10 0.45
C ILE A 486 -7.48 5.31 0.78
N LEU A 487 -8.65 5.43 0.14
CA LEU A 487 -9.59 6.52 0.42
C LEU A 487 -10.11 6.45 1.86
N LEU A 488 -10.45 5.25 2.35
CA LEU A 488 -10.87 5.05 3.73
C LEU A 488 -9.78 5.49 4.72
N ALA A 489 -8.52 5.13 4.45
CA ALA A 489 -7.39 5.60 5.25
C ALA A 489 -7.31 7.14 5.23
N ALA A 490 -7.40 7.78 4.07
CA ALA A 490 -7.36 9.24 3.93
C ALA A 490 -8.50 9.94 4.69
N VAL A 491 -9.75 9.51 4.52
CA VAL A 491 -10.92 10.07 5.23
C VAL A 491 -10.75 9.91 6.74
N THR A 492 -10.31 8.73 7.19
CA THR A 492 -10.08 8.45 8.61
C THR A 492 -9.01 9.37 9.19
N MET A 493 -7.87 9.55 8.51
CA MET A 493 -6.81 10.47 8.94
C MET A 493 -7.30 11.91 9.10
N CYS A 494 -8.04 12.43 8.11
CA CYS A 494 -8.57 13.79 8.18
C CYS A 494 -9.59 13.93 9.32
N MET A 495 -10.47 12.94 9.49
CA MET A 495 -11.51 13.00 10.51
C MET A 495 -10.95 12.93 11.93
N THR A 496 -9.96 12.05 12.20
CA THR A 496 -9.35 11.96 13.53
C THR A 496 -8.56 13.22 13.90
N ILE A 497 -7.94 13.91 12.93
CA ILE A 497 -7.30 15.22 13.13
C ILE A 497 -8.34 16.26 13.55
N VAL A 498 -9.48 16.34 12.84
CA VAL A 498 -10.56 17.28 13.19
C VAL A 498 -11.13 16.99 14.58
N CYS A 499 -11.46 15.73 14.89
CA CYS A 499 -11.93 15.32 16.21
C CYS A 499 -10.95 15.71 17.32
N THR A 500 -9.66 15.48 17.10
CA THR A 500 -8.62 15.79 18.08
C THR A 500 -8.45 17.30 18.26
N TYR A 501 -8.50 18.07 17.17
CA TYR A 501 -8.43 19.52 17.24
C TYR A 501 -9.59 20.13 18.05
N VAL A 502 -10.82 19.66 17.84
CA VAL A 502 -11.99 20.06 18.63
C VAL A 502 -11.79 19.72 20.12
N LEU A 503 -11.26 18.54 20.42
CA LEU A 503 -10.97 18.11 21.78
C LEU A 503 -9.92 19.01 22.45
N LEU A 504 -8.81 19.32 21.78
CA LEU A 504 -7.74 20.15 22.32
C LEU A 504 -8.19 21.60 22.54
N ASN A 505 -9.04 22.13 21.67
CA ASN A 505 -9.66 23.44 21.85
C ASN A 505 -10.61 23.50 23.03
N SER A 506 -11.13 22.35 23.48
CA SER A 506 -11.89 22.23 24.73
C SER A 506 -11.00 22.02 25.96
N GLU A 507 -9.68 22.20 25.82
CA GLU A 507 -8.69 22.03 26.89
C GLU A 507 -8.66 20.60 27.49
N ASP A 508 -9.05 19.56 26.71
CA ASP A 508 -8.70 18.18 27.07
C ASP A 508 -7.34 17.80 26.50
N TYR A 509 -6.41 17.40 27.36
CA TYR A 509 -5.14 16.81 26.92
C TYR A 509 -5.23 15.31 26.63
N ARG A 510 -6.36 14.62 26.90
CA ARG A 510 -6.49 13.15 26.77
C ARG A 510 -6.79 12.67 25.34
N TRP A 511 -6.11 13.25 24.35
CA TRP A 511 -6.39 13.02 22.92
C TRP A 511 -5.99 11.64 22.40
N ARG A 512 -5.06 10.93 23.06
CA ARG A 512 -4.50 9.66 22.55
C ARG A 512 -5.56 8.56 22.38
N TRP A 513 -6.39 8.35 23.40
CA TRP A 513 -7.49 7.39 23.32
C TRP A 513 -8.62 7.90 22.42
N THR A 514 -8.94 9.19 22.48
CA THR A 514 -10.01 9.78 21.65
C THR A 514 -9.69 9.68 20.16
N SER A 515 -8.44 9.95 19.74
CA SER A 515 -8.01 9.81 18.35
C SER A 515 -8.12 8.37 17.86
N PHE A 516 -7.59 7.40 18.61
CA PHE A 516 -7.72 5.98 18.28
C PHE A 516 -9.19 5.54 18.19
N LEU A 517 -10.00 5.85 19.20
CA LEU A 517 -11.41 5.42 19.25
C LEU A 517 -12.27 6.15 18.21
N SER A 518 -11.96 7.40 17.87
CA SER A 518 -12.67 8.13 16.81
C SER A 518 -12.46 7.53 15.42
N GLY A 519 -11.27 6.97 15.15
CA GLY A 519 -11.02 6.19 13.93
C GLY A 519 -11.66 4.80 14.01
N ALA A 520 -11.60 4.15 15.18
CA ALA A 520 -12.16 2.82 15.37
C ALA A 520 -13.70 2.79 15.35
N SER A 521 -14.39 3.89 15.65
CA SER A 521 -15.85 3.93 15.75
C SER A 521 -16.58 3.62 14.44
N ILE A 522 -15.89 3.63 13.30
CA ILE A 522 -16.43 3.08 12.04
C ILE A 522 -16.92 1.62 12.19
N SER A 523 -16.27 0.82 13.04
CA SER A 523 -16.66 -0.57 13.29
C SER A 523 -18.04 -0.69 13.92
N LEU A 524 -18.46 0.30 14.72
CA LEU A 524 -19.79 0.34 15.31
C LEU A 524 -20.86 0.49 14.23
N TYR A 525 -20.64 1.40 13.28
CA TYR A 525 -21.55 1.62 12.16
C TYR A 525 -21.61 0.41 11.22
N LEU A 526 -20.46 -0.22 10.94
CA LEU A 526 -20.40 -1.46 10.17
C LEU A 526 -21.15 -2.61 10.86
N TYR A 527 -21.04 -2.73 12.18
CA TYR A 527 -21.75 -3.77 12.91
C TYR A 527 -23.27 -3.53 12.93
N LEU A 528 -23.71 -2.28 13.11
CA LEU A 528 -25.13 -1.92 12.97
C LEU A 528 -25.66 -2.21 11.56
N TYR A 529 -24.86 -1.92 10.54
CA TYR A 529 -25.18 -2.28 9.16
C TYR A 529 -25.27 -3.81 8.96
N SER A 530 -24.41 -4.60 9.61
CA SER A 530 -24.47 -6.06 9.57
C SER A 530 -25.79 -6.62 10.13
N ILE A 531 -26.34 -5.99 11.18
CA ILE A 531 -27.65 -6.33 11.74
C ILE A 531 -28.76 -6.00 10.73
N TYR A 532 -28.72 -4.80 10.15
CA TYR A 532 -29.66 -4.39 9.10
C TYR A 532 -29.61 -5.35 7.90
N TYR A 533 -28.41 -5.72 7.45
CA TYR A 533 -28.21 -6.63 6.33
C TYR A 533 -28.79 -8.02 6.61
N PHE A 534 -28.56 -8.55 7.82
CA PHE A 534 -29.11 -9.83 8.25
C PHE A 534 -30.64 -9.84 8.18
N ILE A 535 -31.30 -8.83 8.77
CA ILE A 535 -32.77 -8.78 8.87
C ILE A 535 -33.45 -8.51 7.52
N TYR A 536 -32.92 -7.59 6.72
CA TYR A 536 -33.63 -7.07 5.55
C TYR A 536 -33.10 -7.56 4.20
N LYS A 537 -31.87 -8.08 4.13
CA LYS A 537 -31.25 -8.53 2.88
C LYS A 537 -31.05 -10.04 2.80
N THR A 538 -30.91 -10.72 3.94
CA THR A 538 -30.74 -12.17 3.96
C THR A 538 -32.04 -12.89 4.31
N ARG A 539 -32.18 -14.15 3.88
CA ARG A 539 -33.24 -15.08 4.32
C ARG A 539 -32.69 -16.18 5.22
N MET A 540 -31.57 -15.90 5.89
CA MET A 540 -30.87 -16.85 6.74
C MET A 540 -31.65 -17.09 8.04
N TYR A 541 -31.77 -18.35 8.45
CA TYR A 541 -32.42 -18.74 9.71
C TYR A 541 -31.64 -19.88 10.39
N GLY A 542 -32.02 -20.22 11.62
CA GLY A 542 -31.38 -21.31 12.36
C GLY A 542 -30.21 -20.86 13.24
N PHE A 543 -29.93 -21.66 14.27
CA PHE A 543 -28.96 -21.34 15.32
C PHE A 543 -27.51 -21.28 14.78
N PHE A 544 -27.09 -22.30 14.03
CA PHE A 544 -25.74 -22.36 13.48
C PHE A 544 -25.43 -21.17 12.57
N GLN A 545 -26.29 -20.93 11.59
CA GLN A 545 -26.14 -19.86 10.61
C GLN A 545 -26.11 -18.47 11.26
N THR A 546 -27.00 -18.21 12.23
CA THR A 546 -27.07 -16.93 12.95
C THR A 546 -25.81 -16.69 13.78
N THR A 547 -25.38 -17.68 14.58
CA THR A 547 -24.15 -17.57 15.37
C THR A 547 -22.93 -17.37 14.48
N PHE A 548 -22.80 -18.16 13.41
CA PHE A 548 -21.69 -18.03 12.46
C PHE A 548 -21.67 -16.63 11.82
N TYR A 549 -22.81 -16.14 11.35
CA TYR A 549 -22.90 -14.81 10.75
C TYR A 549 -22.42 -13.69 11.68
N PHE A 550 -22.94 -13.63 12.91
CA PHE A 550 -22.63 -12.55 13.83
C PHE A 550 -21.20 -12.63 14.40
N VAL A 551 -20.67 -13.83 14.65
CA VAL A 551 -19.31 -14.01 15.16
C VAL A 551 -18.28 -13.54 14.14
N TYR A 552 -18.39 -13.98 12.88
CA TYR A 552 -17.44 -13.60 11.82
C TYR A 552 -17.66 -12.15 11.34
N SER A 553 -18.90 -11.65 11.30
CA SER A 553 -19.16 -10.23 11.01
C SER A 553 -18.62 -9.31 12.10
N GLY A 554 -18.73 -9.71 13.37
CA GLY A 554 -18.13 -9.00 14.51
C GLY A 554 -16.60 -8.99 14.43
N LEU A 555 -15.99 -10.13 14.09
CA LEU A 555 -14.54 -10.23 13.87
C LEU A 555 -14.08 -9.29 12.76
N PHE A 556 -14.77 -9.29 11.61
CA PHE A 556 -14.51 -8.36 10.50
C PHE A 556 -14.58 -6.89 10.95
N CYS A 557 -15.61 -6.51 11.71
CA CYS A 557 -15.74 -5.15 12.23
C CYS A 557 -14.59 -4.77 13.17
N ILE A 558 -14.14 -5.68 14.05
CA ILE A 558 -13.00 -5.43 14.95
C ILE A 558 -11.72 -5.19 14.15
N PHE A 559 -11.43 -5.99 13.12
CA PHE A 559 -10.27 -5.79 12.26
C PHE A 559 -10.27 -4.41 11.58
N VAL A 560 -11.41 -4.01 10.99
CA VAL A 560 -11.55 -2.68 10.37
C VAL A 560 -11.41 -1.57 11.41
N GLY A 561 -11.97 -1.74 12.61
CA GLY A 561 -11.85 -0.78 13.72
C GLY A 561 -10.41 -0.60 14.20
N LEU A 562 -9.66 -1.70 14.38
CA LEU A 562 -8.24 -1.64 14.76
C LEU A 562 -7.40 -0.94 13.69
N MET A 563 -7.62 -1.27 12.43
CA MET A 563 -6.95 -0.66 11.29
C MET A 563 -7.19 0.86 11.25
N CYS A 564 -8.46 1.29 11.25
CA CYS A 564 -8.84 2.70 11.19
C CYS A 564 -8.41 3.47 12.44
N GLY A 565 -8.52 2.86 13.63
CA GLY A 565 -8.06 3.46 14.88
C GLY A 565 -6.55 3.68 14.92
N ALA A 566 -5.75 2.72 14.43
CA ALA A 566 -4.30 2.86 14.38
C ALA A 566 -3.86 3.94 13.37
N ILE A 567 -4.45 3.95 12.16
CA ILE A 567 -4.22 5.00 11.15
C ILE A 567 -4.59 6.38 11.73
N GLY A 568 -5.75 6.46 12.38
CA GLY A 568 -6.24 7.67 13.00
C GLY A 568 -5.29 8.22 14.07
N TYR A 569 -4.80 7.36 14.96
CA TYR A 569 -3.81 7.73 15.98
C TYR A 569 -2.47 8.18 15.38
N VAL A 570 -1.93 7.44 14.40
CA VAL A 570 -0.63 7.77 13.78
C VAL A 570 -0.73 9.12 13.06
N ALA A 571 -1.82 9.38 12.34
CA ALA A 571 -2.04 10.67 11.70
C ALA A 571 -2.11 11.82 12.71
N THR A 572 -2.85 11.64 13.81
CA THR A 572 -2.92 12.66 14.85
C THR A 572 -1.59 12.85 15.58
N ALA A 573 -0.82 11.79 15.83
CA ALA A 573 0.49 11.88 16.46
C ALA A 573 1.49 12.66 15.57
N ASN A 574 1.50 12.37 14.27
CA ASN A 574 2.30 13.12 13.29
C ASN A 574 1.82 14.57 13.18
N PHE A 575 0.51 14.82 13.20
CA PHE A 575 -0.06 16.16 13.22
C PHE A 575 0.41 16.95 14.45
N MET A 576 0.44 16.34 15.64
CA MET A 576 1.00 16.95 16.84
C MET A 576 2.50 17.26 16.69
N GLU A 577 3.23 16.45 15.94
CA GLU A 577 4.64 16.70 15.63
C GLU A 577 4.85 17.85 14.62
N ILE A 578 3.93 18.01 13.66
CA ILE A 578 3.90 19.13 12.73
C ILE A 578 3.51 20.41 13.46
N VAL A 579 2.51 20.38 14.33
CA VAL A 579 2.15 21.54 15.17
C VAL A 579 3.29 21.89 16.14
N ARG A 580 4.08 20.90 16.59
CA ARG A 580 5.26 21.08 17.47
C ARG A 580 6.38 21.91 16.84
N LYS A 581 6.60 21.83 15.52
CA LYS A 581 7.63 22.62 14.83
C LYS A 581 6.89 23.57 13.89
N PRO A 582 6.92 24.91 14.05
CA PRO A 582 6.41 25.79 13.01
C PRO A 582 7.16 25.45 11.73
N THR A 583 6.53 24.67 10.85
CA THR A 583 7.06 24.41 9.53
C THR A 583 6.96 25.73 8.83
N LEU A 584 8.12 26.30 8.50
CA LEU A 584 8.21 27.48 7.69
C LEU A 584 7.29 27.28 6.49
N ASP A 585 6.29 28.14 6.35
CA ASP A 585 5.43 28.14 5.19
C ASP A 585 6.02 29.08 4.13
N TYR A 586 5.54 28.96 2.90
CA TYR A 586 5.99 29.82 1.80
C TYR A 586 5.81 31.30 2.09
N TYR A 587 4.73 31.67 2.80
CA TYR A 587 4.49 33.05 3.20
C TYR A 587 5.56 33.55 4.18
N SER A 588 5.85 32.79 5.25
CA SER A 588 6.93 33.14 6.17
C SER A 588 8.28 33.18 5.46
N LEU A 589 8.55 32.25 4.54
CA LEU A 589 9.78 32.27 3.76
C LEU A 589 9.95 33.59 3.00
N ILE A 590 8.89 34.07 2.34
CA ILE A 590 8.92 35.34 1.59
C ILE A 590 9.15 36.52 2.54
N VAL A 591 8.43 36.59 3.67
CA VAL A 591 8.58 37.67 4.66
C VAL A 591 9.99 37.68 5.24
N LEU A 592 10.51 36.52 5.64
CA LEU A 592 11.86 36.37 6.20
C LEU A 592 12.94 36.67 5.17
N THR A 593 12.72 36.31 3.90
CA THR A 593 13.62 36.66 2.79
C THR A 593 13.72 38.17 2.64
N ASN A 594 12.58 38.88 2.63
CA ASN A 594 12.56 40.34 2.56
C ASN A 594 13.27 40.98 3.75
N GLN A 595 13.04 40.49 4.97
CA GLN A 595 13.73 40.97 6.17
C GLN A 595 15.25 40.72 6.09
N SER A 596 15.66 39.56 5.59
CA SER A 596 17.07 39.18 5.44
C SER A 596 17.78 40.06 4.41
N ILE A 597 17.13 40.38 3.28
CA ILE A 597 17.66 41.31 2.27
C ILE A 597 17.88 42.69 2.89
N VAL A 598 16.89 43.23 3.60
CA VAL A 598 17.00 44.55 4.25
C VAL A 598 18.12 44.55 5.31
N ALA A 599 18.20 43.51 6.13
CA ALA A 599 19.23 43.38 7.15
C ALA A 599 20.64 43.27 6.53
N TYR A 600 20.79 42.47 5.46
CA TYR A 600 22.04 42.35 4.74
C TYR A 600 22.46 43.68 4.11
N CYS A 601 21.55 44.38 3.41
CA CYS A 601 21.85 45.69 2.83
C CYS A 601 22.30 46.70 3.89
N LYS A 602 21.67 46.72 5.07
CA LYS A 602 22.11 47.58 6.19
C LYS A 602 23.50 47.22 6.68
N ARG A 603 23.82 45.93 6.86
CA ARG A 603 25.16 45.46 7.26
C ARG A 603 26.22 45.77 6.21
N PHE A 604 25.89 45.53 4.94
CA PHE A 604 26.77 45.81 3.81
C PHE A 604 27.11 47.30 3.69
N VAL A 605 26.11 48.19 3.84
CA VAL A 605 26.32 49.64 3.84
C VAL A 605 27.12 50.10 5.07
N ALA A 606 26.90 49.50 6.24
CA ALA A 606 27.63 49.85 7.46
C ALA A 606 29.12 49.45 7.42
N ASN A 607 29.46 48.35 6.74
CA ASN A 607 30.83 47.85 6.60
C ASN A 607 31.56 48.40 5.35
N PHE A 608 30.93 49.29 4.58
CA PHE A 608 31.52 49.84 3.36
C PHE A 608 32.52 50.97 3.69
N SER A 609 33.82 50.70 3.57
CA SER A 609 34.85 51.76 3.64
C SER A 609 34.72 52.70 2.45
N SER A 610 34.97 54.01 2.62
CA SER A 610 34.94 55.02 1.55
C SER A 610 35.85 54.70 0.34
N ASP A 611 36.81 53.78 0.50
CA ASP A 611 37.88 53.48 -0.45
C ASP A 611 37.58 52.23 -1.34
N TYR A 612 36.36 51.67 -1.26
CA TYR A 612 35.99 50.48 -2.03
C TYR A 612 35.67 50.80 -3.50
N THR A 613 36.44 50.26 -4.44
CA THR A 613 36.26 50.49 -5.88
C THR A 613 35.77 49.22 -6.59
N PHE A 614 34.46 49.17 -6.88
CA PHE A 614 33.90 48.10 -7.71
C PHE A 614 34.34 48.30 -9.18
N PRO A 615 34.81 47.25 -9.90
CA PRO A 615 34.79 45.83 -9.55
C PRO A 615 36.10 45.27 -8.95
N PHE A 616 37.19 46.03 -8.89
CA PHE A 616 38.51 45.50 -8.53
C PHE A 616 38.62 45.05 -7.07
N SER A 617 38.06 45.81 -6.12
CA SER A 617 38.00 45.40 -4.72
C SER A 617 37.18 44.11 -4.53
N PHE A 618 36.09 43.96 -5.28
CA PHE A 618 35.25 42.74 -5.26
C PHE A 618 36.03 41.49 -5.68
N PHE A 619 36.80 41.56 -6.75
CA PHE A 619 37.62 40.42 -7.18
C PHE A 619 38.78 40.12 -6.22
N LYS A 620 39.34 41.15 -5.58
CA LYS A 620 40.39 40.98 -4.55
C LYS A 620 39.82 40.28 -3.31
N ASP A 621 38.65 40.70 -2.84
CA ASP A 621 37.94 40.06 -1.74
C ASP A 621 37.55 38.61 -2.08
N LEU A 622 37.14 38.36 -3.34
CA LEU A 622 36.82 37.02 -3.83
C LEU A 622 38.06 36.11 -3.79
N GLN A 623 39.21 36.60 -4.24
CA GLN A 623 40.47 35.85 -4.20
C GLN A 623 40.98 35.58 -2.78
N GLN A 624 40.71 36.50 -1.84
CA GLN A 624 41.08 36.31 -0.43
C GLN A 624 40.12 35.38 0.33
N THR A 625 38.84 35.36 -0.06
CA THR A 625 37.79 34.59 0.65
C THR A 625 37.63 33.18 0.09
N CYS A 626 37.81 32.99 -1.22
CA CYS A 626 37.63 31.70 -1.89
C CYS A 626 38.97 30.97 -2.02
N SER A 627 39.10 29.80 -1.37
CA SER A 627 40.31 28.97 -1.47
C SER A 627 40.02 27.65 -2.19
N LEU A 628 40.21 27.64 -3.50
CA LEU A 628 40.14 26.41 -4.32
C LEU A 628 41.55 25.95 -4.67
N GLN A 629 41.90 24.71 -4.30
CA GLN A 629 43.21 24.15 -4.66
C GLN A 629 43.25 23.81 -6.16
N PRO A 630 44.30 24.22 -6.91
CA PRO A 630 44.42 23.88 -8.33
C PRO A 630 44.40 22.37 -8.61
N GLN A 631 44.85 21.56 -7.64
CA GLN A 631 44.79 20.10 -7.72
C GLN A 631 43.36 19.59 -7.85
N ASN A 632 42.40 20.22 -7.17
CA ASN A 632 41.00 19.79 -7.19
C ASN A 632 40.39 19.99 -8.57
N VAL A 633 40.74 21.07 -9.27
CA VAL A 633 40.29 21.34 -10.64
C VAL A 633 40.83 20.26 -11.61
N TRP A 634 42.12 19.93 -11.50
CA TRP A 634 42.71 18.85 -12.29
C TRP A 634 42.07 17.49 -12.02
N ASN A 635 41.80 17.17 -10.75
CA ASN A 635 41.14 15.93 -10.37
C ASN A 635 39.71 15.85 -10.94
N VAL A 636 38.95 16.95 -10.92
CA VAL A 636 37.61 17.03 -11.51
C VAL A 636 37.65 16.77 -13.02
N LEU A 637 38.54 17.45 -13.74
CA LEU A 637 38.67 17.28 -15.20
C LEU A 637 39.12 15.87 -15.56
N PHE A 638 40.10 15.32 -14.86
CA PHE A 638 40.55 13.94 -15.04
C PHE A 638 39.41 12.94 -14.81
N LEU A 639 38.68 13.09 -13.72
CA LEU A 639 37.55 12.21 -13.39
C LEU A 639 36.40 12.33 -14.41
N ALA A 640 36.14 13.53 -14.95
CA ALA A 640 35.13 13.73 -16.00
C ALA A 640 35.51 12.99 -17.31
N VAL A 641 36.79 12.98 -17.67
CA VAL A 641 37.29 12.20 -18.82
C VAL A 641 37.14 10.69 -18.55
N VAL A 642 37.50 10.24 -17.34
CA VAL A 642 37.33 8.83 -16.93
C VAL A 642 35.86 8.41 -16.98
N LEU A 643 34.93 9.23 -16.48
CA LEU A 643 33.49 8.97 -16.53
C LEU A 643 32.99 8.85 -17.98
N THR A 644 33.55 9.65 -18.89
CA THR A 644 33.24 9.56 -20.33
C THR A 644 33.69 8.23 -20.92
N GLY A 645 34.90 7.76 -20.56
CA GLY A 645 35.39 6.43 -20.92
C GLY A 645 34.54 5.31 -20.33
N LEU A 646 34.15 5.43 -19.06
CA LEU A 646 33.28 4.46 -18.38
C LEU A 646 31.89 4.37 -19.02
N ARG A 647 31.29 5.50 -19.44
CA ARG A 647 30.02 5.52 -20.20
C ARG A 647 30.15 4.69 -21.47
N PHE A 648 31.23 4.88 -22.22
CA PHE A 648 31.47 4.13 -23.45
C PHE A 648 31.58 2.62 -23.19
N MET A 649 32.35 2.23 -22.16
CA MET A 649 32.49 0.83 -21.76
C MET A 649 31.16 0.23 -21.29
N PHE A 650 30.40 0.96 -20.47
CA PHE A 650 29.09 0.55 -19.96
C PHE A 650 28.09 0.31 -21.09
N VAL A 651 28.01 1.23 -22.06
CA VAL A 651 27.13 1.07 -23.23
C VAL A 651 27.54 -0.15 -24.06
N ARG A 652 28.84 -0.36 -24.28
CA ARG A 652 29.36 -1.46 -25.12
C ARG A 652 29.17 -2.83 -24.47
N PHE A 653 29.48 -2.97 -23.18
CA PHE A 653 29.54 -4.26 -22.49
C PHE A 653 28.28 -4.62 -21.70
N ILE A 654 27.44 -3.65 -21.32
CA ILE A 654 26.23 -3.89 -20.52
C ILE A 654 24.98 -3.60 -21.34
N CYS A 655 24.82 -2.36 -21.84
CA CYS A 655 23.56 -1.96 -22.49
C CYS A 655 23.29 -2.72 -23.79
N ARG A 656 24.29 -2.86 -24.68
CA ARG A 656 24.11 -3.55 -25.97
C ARG A 656 23.79 -5.05 -25.80
N PRO A 657 24.47 -5.81 -24.93
CA PRO A 657 24.08 -7.20 -24.65
C PRO A 657 22.68 -7.32 -24.05
N LEU A 658 22.30 -6.45 -23.09
CA LEU A 658 20.96 -6.44 -22.50
C LEU A 658 19.87 -6.16 -23.54
N ALA A 659 20.08 -5.18 -24.42
CA ALA A 659 19.13 -4.86 -25.49
C ALA A 659 18.92 -6.04 -26.46
N LYS A 660 19.99 -6.78 -26.77
CA LYS A 660 19.91 -8.02 -27.58
C LYS A 660 19.21 -9.15 -26.83
N TYR A 661 19.52 -9.34 -25.55
CA TYR A 661 18.90 -10.36 -24.71
C TYR A 661 17.39 -10.15 -24.59
N TRP A 662 16.94 -8.90 -24.45
CA TRP A 662 15.53 -8.52 -24.40
C TRP A 662 14.86 -8.30 -25.76
N ARG A 663 15.57 -8.53 -26.88
CA ARG A 663 15.05 -8.40 -28.26
C ARG A 663 14.26 -7.10 -28.49
N LEU A 664 14.85 -5.97 -28.11
CA LEU A 664 14.22 -4.65 -28.24
C LEU A 664 14.28 -4.12 -29.69
N THR A 665 13.28 -3.33 -30.08
CA THR A 665 13.23 -2.63 -31.38
C THR A 665 14.41 -1.66 -31.53
N ALA A 666 14.86 -1.41 -32.76
CA ALA A 666 16.01 -0.55 -33.05
C ALA A 666 15.89 0.87 -32.44
N GLU A 667 14.70 1.47 -32.47
CA GLU A 667 14.44 2.79 -31.86
C GLU A 667 14.66 2.76 -30.34
N ILE A 668 14.06 1.79 -29.65
CA ILE A 668 14.16 1.63 -28.19
C ILE A 668 15.60 1.28 -27.78
N SER A 669 16.29 0.47 -28.58
CA SER A 669 17.69 0.12 -28.36
C SER A 669 18.64 1.33 -28.47
N GLY A 670 18.22 2.42 -29.13
CA GLY A 670 18.97 3.69 -29.17
C GLY A 670 18.78 4.55 -27.92
N LYS A 671 17.57 4.55 -27.34
CA LYS A 671 17.21 5.36 -26.16
C LYS A 671 17.60 4.70 -24.83
N LEU A 672 17.53 3.37 -24.75
CA LEU A 672 17.81 2.60 -23.53
C LEU A 672 19.20 2.88 -22.89
N PRO A 673 20.32 2.94 -23.64
CA PRO A 673 21.64 3.10 -23.03
C PRO A 673 21.82 4.42 -22.28
N GLU A 674 21.19 5.50 -22.74
CA GLU A 674 21.20 6.80 -22.06
C GLU A 674 20.51 6.68 -20.70
N SER A 675 19.27 6.19 -20.67
CA SER A 675 18.52 6.04 -19.42
C SER A 675 19.16 5.07 -18.43
N LEU A 676 19.76 3.97 -18.90
CA LEU A 676 20.43 3.00 -18.03
C LEU A 676 21.70 3.60 -17.39
N TRP A 677 22.47 4.37 -18.16
CA TRP A 677 23.66 5.07 -17.65
C TRP A 677 23.27 6.13 -16.61
N ASN A 678 22.28 6.96 -16.93
CA ASN A 678 21.78 8.01 -16.06
C ASN A 678 21.22 7.43 -14.75
N LEU A 679 20.40 6.38 -14.81
CA LEU A 679 19.89 5.69 -13.61
C LEU A 679 21.03 5.22 -12.72
N THR A 680 22.03 4.56 -13.31
CA THR A 680 23.19 4.01 -12.57
C THR A 680 23.97 5.12 -11.87
N MET A 681 24.24 6.22 -12.58
CA MET A 681 24.98 7.36 -12.03
C MET A 681 24.19 8.12 -10.98
N TYR A 682 22.93 8.48 -11.24
CA TYR A 682 22.09 9.19 -10.27
C TYR A 682 21.88 8.37 -8.99
N LEU A 683 21.64 7.06 -9.11
CA LEU A 683 21.50 6.18 -7.95
C LEU A 683 22.81 6.13 -7.15
N PHE A 684 23.96 5.99 -7.81
CA PHE A 684 25.26 5.99 -7.15
C PHE A 684 25.56 7.30 -6.42
N LEU A 685 25.36 8.44 -7.09
CA LEU A 685 25.62 9.78 -6.54
C LEU A 685 24.68 10.10 -5.36
N TRP A 686 23.40 9.74 -5.47
CA TRP A 686 22.43 9.93 -4.41
C TRP A 686 22.72 9.02 -3.20
N LEU A 687 23.04 7.74 -3.41
CA LEU A 687 23.42 6.82 -2.34
C LEU A 687 24.69 7.29 -1.61
N ASN A 688 25.68 7.79 -2.34
CA ASN A 688 26.91 8.35 -1.76
C ASN A 688 26.61 9.58 -0.89
N THR A 689 25.78 10.50 -1.39
CA THR A 689 25.36 11.70 -0.65
C THR A 689 24.56 11.32 0.62
N CYS A 690 23.61 10.39 0.49
CA CYS A 690 22.80 9.88 1.60
C CYS A 690 23.67 9.18 2.66
N TRP A 691 24.59 8.33 2.23
CA TRP A 691 25.53 7.64 3.13
C TRP A 691 26.40 8.62 3.92
N THR A 692 26.92 9.66 3.25
CA THR A 692 27.69 10.72 3.91
C THR A 692 26.86 11.48 4.95
N LEU A 693 25.60 11.81 4.65
CA LEU A 693 24.69 12.50 5.59
C LEU A 693 24.38 11.66 6.84
N VAL A 694 24.15 10.35 6.67
CA VAL A 694 23.85 9.44 7.78
C VAL A 694 25.10 9.20 8.63
N ARG A 695 26.25 8.94 8.01
CA ARG A 695 27.50 8.62 8.73
C ARG A 695 28.03 9.80 9.55
N THR A 696 27.86 11.03 9.06
CA THR A 696 28.39 12.24 9.70
C THR A 696 27.40 12.88 10.67
N ASP A 697 26.26 12.24 10.98
CA ASP A 697 25.15 12.78 11.77
C ASP A 697 24.58 14.12 11.24
N ARG A 698 24.93 14.48 10.00
CA ARG A 698 24.49 15.71 9.32
C ARG A 698 23.06 15.65 8.81
N TRP A 699 22.40 14.48 8.87
CA TRP A 699 20.95 14.35 8.64
C TRP A 699 20.12 15.28 9.54
N LYS A 700 20.66 15.69 10.71
CA LYS A 700 20.05 16.70 11.59
C LYS A 700 19.80 18.04 10.90
N TYR A 701 20.61 18.43 9.92
CA TYR A 701 20.43 19.66 9.14
C TYR A 701 19.12 19.65 8.34
N PHE A 702 18.64 18.47 7.93
CA PHE A 702 17.34 18.37 7.29
C PHE A 702 16.18 18.64 8.28
N THR A 703 16.35 18.22 9.54
CA THR A 703 15.34 18.41 10.60
C THR A 703 15.37 19.79 11.25
N ASP A 704 16.54 20.41 11.32
CA ASP A 704 16.80 21.76 11.84
C ASP A 704 17.83 22.47 10.95
N PRO A 705 17.38 23.13 9.87
CA PRO A 705 18.27 23.74 8.89
C PRO A 705 19.15 24.86 9.44
N LEU A 706 18.74 25.55 10.50
CA LEU A 706 19.48 26.69 11.05
C LEU A 706 20.74 26.27 11.80
N SER A 707 20.78 25.03 12.32
CA SER A 707 21.95 24.43 12.97
C SER A 707 23.20 24.36 12.07
N ILE A 708 23.05 24.55 10.76
CA ILE A 708 24.20 24.68 9.84
C ILE A 708 25.11 25.83 10.25
N TRP A 709 24.55 26.92 10.79
CA TRP A 709 25.27 28.16 11.08
C TRP A 709 25.78 28.25 12.52
N SER A 710 25.33 27.40 13.45
CA SER A 710 25.69 27.51 14.88
C SER A 710 27.18 27.28 15.15
N ASP A 711 27.84 26.41 14.37
CA ASP A 711 29.26 26.07 14.52
C ASP A 711 30.06 26.42 13.24
N PHE A 712 29.61 27.42 12.48
CA PHE A 712 30.25 27.80 11.21
C PHE A 712 31.56 28.58 11.45
N SER A 713 32.67 28.10 10.90
CA SER A 713 33.95 28.81 10.88
C SER A 713 34.61 28.76 9.50
N ARG A 714 35.31 29.84 9.13
CA ARG A 714 35.99 29.99 7.82
C ARG A 714 37.22 29.07 7.69
N ASP A 715 37.92 28.84 8.80
CA ASP A 715 39.13 28.01 8.84
C ASP A 715 38.83 26.50 8.93
N ARG A 716 37.55 26.10 8.81
CA ARG A 716 37.14 24.71 8.91
C ARG A 716 37.67 23.89 7.72
N LEU A 717 38.33 22.78 8.04
CA LEU A 717 38.68 21.75 7.07
C LEU A 717 37.43 20.98 6.63
N ILE A 718 37.26 20.81 5.32
CA ILE A 718 36.18 20.00 4.75
C ILE A 718 36.49 18.53 5.05
N PRO A 719 35.55 17.75 5.63
CA PRO A 719 35.75 16.33 5.84
C PRO A 719 35.97 15.60 4.50
N TYR A 720 36.83 14.58 4.52
CA TYR A 720 37.18 13.82 3.32
C TYR A 720 35.95 13.24 2.60
N GLU A 721 34.96 12.76 3.35
CA GLU A 721 33.74 12.18 2.78
C GLU A 721 32.94 13.22 1.96
N VAL A 722 32.91 14.48 2.42
CA VAL A 722 32.25 15.57 1.72
C VAL A 722 33.04 15.96 0.48
N ASP A 723 34.37 15.99 0.59
CA ASP A 723 35.26 16.33 -0.51
C ASP A 723 35.11 15.33 -1.68
N VAL A 724 34.99 14.03 -1.38
CA VAL A 724 34.72 12.99 -2.39
C VAL A 724 33.37 13.20 -3.07
N VAL A 725 32.32 13.57 -2.32
CA VAL A 725 30.99 13.84 -2.91
C VAL A 725 31.07 15.05 -3.84
N TYR A 726 31.71 16.14 -3.43
CA TYR A 726 31.88 17.34 -4.27
C TYR A 726 32.70 17.05 -5.53
N LEU A 727 33.81 16.32 -5.40
CA LEU A 727 34.66 15.92 -6.52
C LEU A 727 33.87 15.08 -7.54
N THR A 728 33.17 14.05 -7.07
CA THR A 728 32.43 13.12 -7.95
C THR A 728 31.22 13.78 -8.61
N GLN A 729 30.48 14.62 -7.88
CA GLN A 729 29.34 15.37 -8.41
C GLN A 729 29.78 16.41 -9.44
N THR A 730 30.78 17.22 -9.12
CA THR A 730 31.27 18.26 -10.06
C THR A 730 31.82 17.62 -11.34
N ALA A 731 32.57 16.51 -11.24
CA ALA A 731 33.05 15.77 -12.39
C ALA A 731 31.90 15.17 -13.24
N PHE A 732 30.86 14.67 -12.58
CA PHE A 732 29.67 14.18 -13.28
C PHE A 732 28.93 15.29 -14.03
N TYR A 733 28.73 16.48 -13.44
CA TYR A 733 28.11 17.60 -14.15
C TYR A 733 28.94 18.11 -15.34
N VAL A 734 30.28 18.08 -15.23
CA VAL A 734 31.16 18.37 -16.37
C VAL A 734 30.99 17.32 -17.48
N HIS A 735 31.00 16.03 -17.12
CA HIS A 735 30.71 14.94 -18.06
C HIS A 735 29.31 15.06 -18.68
N ALA A 736 28.29 15.36 -17.89
CA ALA A 736 26.91 15.52 -18.35
C ALA A 736 26.76 16.71 -19.30
N THR A 737 27.48 17.82 -19.06
CA THR A 737 27.54 18.95 -20.00
C THR A 737 28.10 18.52 -21.35
N TYR A 738 29.20 17.77 -21.35
CA TYR A 738 29.77 17.19 -22.57
C TYR A 738 28.79 16.21 -23.24
N GLY A 739 28.13 15.36 -22.46
CA GLY A 739 27.10 14.42 -22.92
C GLY A 739 25.94 15.11 -23.63
N THR A 740 25.36 16.15 -23.01
CA THR A 740 24.22 16.90 -23.56
C THR A 740 24.58 17.66 -24.84
N ILE A 741 25.80 18.16 -24.96
CA ILE A 741 26.23 18.91 -26.15
C ILE A 741 26.55 17.98 -27.32
N PHE A 742 27.27 16.86 -27.08
CA PHE A 742 27.90 16.07 -28.14
C PHE A 742 27.37 14.64 -28.29
N MET A 743 26.77 14.05 -27.25
CA MET A 743 26.31 12.65 -27.28
C MET A 743 24.78 12.51 -27.38
N GLU A 744 24.03 13.45 -26.81
CA GLU A 744 22.57 13.37 -26.68
C GLU A 744 21.83 14.15 -27.78
N GLN A 745 20.61 13.72 -28.07
CA GLN A 745 19.75 14.42 -29.01
C GLN A 745 19.17 15.69 -28.37
N TRP A 746 19.19 16.79 -29.11
CA TRP A 746 18.67 18.07 -28.64
C TRP A 746 17.14 18.09 -28.64
N ARG A 747 16.57 18.52 -27.51
CA ARG A 747 15.14 18.68 -27.23
C ARG A 747 14.81 20.14 -26.92
N LYS A 748 13.52 20.46 -26.76
CA LYS A 748 13.03 21.83 -26.46
C LYS A 748 13.72 22.48 -25.26
N ASP A 749 14.08 21.71 -24.26
CA ASP A 749 14.71 22.16 -23.02
C ASP A 749 16.24 22.00 -23.00
N SER A 750 16.89 21.50 -24.06
CA SER A 750 18.34 21.24 -24.06
C SER A 750 19.17 22.49 -23.75
N LYS A 751 18.76 23.68 -24.22
CA LYS A 751 19.43 24.95 -23.86
C LYS A 751 19.33 25.26 -22.37
N VAL A 752 18.16 25.02 -21.78
CA VAL A 752 17.92 25.21 -20.34
C VAL A 752 18.69 24.17 -19.53
N MET A 753 18.80 22.93 -20.03
CA MET A 753 19.59 21.87 -19.41
C MET A 753 21.08 22.21 -19.37
N VAL A 754 21.66 22.72 -20.47
CA VAL A 754 23.06 23.19 -20.50
C VAL A 754 23.25 24.37 -19.53
N PHE A 755 22.33 25.33 -19.51
CA PHE A 755 22.38 26.44 -18.56
C PHE A 755 22.32 25.94 -17.10
N HIS A 756 21.47 24.96 -16.82
CA HIS A 756 21.38 24.31 -15.51
C HIS A 756 22.69 23.61 -15.12
N HIS A 757 23.33 22.86 -16.03
CA HIS A 757 24.62 22.24 -15.75
C HIS A 757 25.71 23.27 -15.44
N LEU A 758 25.78 24.36 -16.21
CA LEU A 758 26.72 25.46 -15.95
C LEU A 758 26.46 26.13 -14.60
N LEU A 759 25.18 26.35 -14.26
CA LEU A 759 24.76 26.87 -12.96
C LEU A 759 25.15 25.91 -11.82
N ALA A 760 24.95 24.61 -11.98
CA ALA A 760 25.29 23.58 -11.01
C ALA A 760 26.81 23.48 -10.78
N ILE A 761 27.61 23.46 -11.85
CA ILE A 761 29.09 23.48 -11.76
C ILE A 761 29.56 24.73 -11.02
N THR A 762 28.97 25.89 -11.33
CA THR A 762 29.31 27.16 -10.68
C THR A 762 28.91 27.15 -9.20
N LEU A 763 27.71 26.69 -8.87
CA LEU A 763 27.22 26.55 -7.49
C LEU A 763 28.11 25.62 -6.66
N LEU A 764 28.47 24.46 -7.20
CA LEU A 764 29.34 23.48 -6.53
C LEU A 764 30.75 24.02 -6.33
N SER A 765 31.33 24.63 -7.37
CA SER A 765 32.68 25.20 -7.28
C SER A 765 32.74 26.37 -6.29
N PHE A 766 31.72 27.23 -6.31
CA PHE A 766 31.62 28.39 -5.43
C PHE A 766 31.39 27.96 -3.98
N SER A 767 30.46 27.04 -3.71
CA SER A 767 30.23 26.56 -2.34
C SER A 767 31.42 25.80 -1.78
N TRP A 768 32.16 25.06 -2.62
CA TRP A 768 33.39 24.39 -2.21
C TRP A 768 34.50 25.38 -1.85
N ALA A 769 34.66 26.44 -2.66
CA ALA A 769 35.68 27.46 -2.45
C ALA A 769 35.37 28.40 -1.26
N ALA A 770 34.10 28.76 -1.06
CA ALA A 770 33.63 29.65 0.01
C ALA A 770 33.25 28.92 1.32
N ARG A 771 33.46 27.59 1.39
CA ARG A 771 33.13 26.74 2.56
C ARG A 771 31.63 26.67 2.92
N TYR A 772 30.75 26.86 1.94
CA TYR A 772 29.31 26.62 2.07
C TYR A 772 28.92 25.16 1.79
N ASP A 773 29.84 24.22 2.07
CA ASP A 773 29.73 22.81 1.71
C ASP A 773 28.48 22.16 2.33
N GLN A 774 28.16 22.52 3.57
CA GLN A 774 27.01 22.00 4.32
C GLN A 774 25.66 22.32 3.66
N VAL A 775 25.51 23.53 3.12
CA VAL A 775 24.29 23.90 2.38
C VAL A 775 24.23 23.12 1.06
N GLY A 776 25.36 23.01 0.34
CA GLY A 776 25.38 22.31 -0.95
C GLY A 776 25.15 20.79 -0.87
N ILE A 777 25.57 20.10 0.19
CA ILE A 777 25.22 18.67 0.38
C ILE A 777 23.69 18.50 0.47
N LEU A 778 23.00 19.43 1.13
CA LEU A 778 21.55 19.41 1.25
C LEU A 778 20.89 19.65 -0.12
N VAL A 779 21.45 20.54 -0.94
CA VAL A 779 20.99 20.75 -2.33
C VAL A 779 21.10 19.46 -3.14
N LEU A 780 22.25 18.79 -3.12
CA LEU A 780 22.51 17.54 -3.85
C LEU A 780 21.53 16.44 -3.43
N PHE A 781 21.35 16.24 -2.12
CA PHE A 781 20.44 15.22 -1.60
C PHE A 781 18.99 15.39 -2.07
N LEU A 782 18.51 16.64 -2.12
CA LEU A 782 17.13 16.95 -2.51
C LEU A 782 16.90 16.88 -4.02
N HIS A 783 17.90 17.23 -4.84
CA HIS A 783 17.71 17.27 -6.30
C HIS A 783 17.86 15.88 -6.94
N ASP A 784 18.87 15.10 -6.56
CA ASP A 784 19.22 13.89 -7.31
C ASP A 784 18.17 12.76 -7.18
N VAL A 785 17.37 12.75 -6.11
CA VAL A 785 16.42 11.66 -5.81
C VAL A 785 15.31 11.50 -6.85
N SER A 786 14.81 12.62 -7.39
CA SER A 786 13.70 12.59 -8.36
C SER A 786 14.13 11.96 -9.69
N ASP A 787 15.39 12.15 -10.07
CA ASP A 787 15.90 11.73 -11.38
C ASP A 787 16.09 10.21 -11.44
N VAL A 788 16.34 9.57 -10.29
CA VAL A 788 16.31 8.10 -10.16
C VAL A 788 14.95 7.54 -10.56
N PHE A 789 13.86 8.13 -10.06
CA PHE A 789 12.50 7.68 -10.37
C PHE A 789 12.11 7.98 -11.83
N LEU A 790 12.59 9.10 -12.38
CA LEU A 790 12.37 9.46 -13.79
C LEU A 790 12.99 8.42 -14.73
N GLU A 791 14.25 8.05 -14.52
CA GLU A 791 14.95 7.10 -15.38
C GLU A 791 14.38 5.67 -15.21
N CYS A 792 13.95 5.29 -14.00
CA CYS A 792 13.20 4.06 -13.77
C CYS A 792 11.91 4.02 -14.62
N ALA A 793 11.12 5.11 -14.63
CA ALA A 793 9.90 5.18 -15.42
C ALA A 793 10.18 4.97 -16.92
N LYS A 794 11.21 5.62 -17.46
CA LYS A 794 11.61 5.46 -18.87
C LYS A 794 12.05 4.03 -19.19
N ILE A 795 12.89 3.41 -18.35
CA ILE A 795 13.36 2.04 -18.57
C ILE A 795 12.19 1.05 -18.58
N PHE A 796 11.28 1.14 -17.62
CA PHE A 796 10.10 0.26 -17.61
C PHE A 796 9.15 0.53 -18.78
N LYS A 797 9.03 1.79 -19.21
CA LYS A 797 8.32 2.13 -20.45
C LYS A 797 8.96 1.45 -21.67
N TYR A 798 10.28 1.43 -21.76
CA TYR A 798 11.01 0.77 -22.85
C TYR A 798 10.86 -0.76 -22.82
N LEU A 799 10.81 -1.35 -21.62
CA LEU A 799 10.67 -2.80 -21.43
C LEU A 799 9.23 -3.31 -21.55
N LYS A 800 8.22 -2.43 -21.68
CA LYS A 800 6.82 -2.85 -21.85
C LYS A 800 6.57 -3.60 -23.15
N PHE A 801 7.34 -3.32 -24.19
CA PHE A 801 7.30 -4.03 -25.46
C PHE A 801 8.62 -4.80 -25.66
N ARG A 802 8.57 -6.12 -25.58
CA ARG A 802 9.70 -7.00 -25.92
C ARG A 802 9.22 -8.06 -26.88
N ASP A 803 9.97 -8.31 -27.96
CA ASP A 803 9.59 -9.31 -28.98
C ASP A 803 8.17 -9.10 -29.56
N ASN A 804 7.75 -7.84 -29.73
CA ASN A 804 6.38 -7.44 -30.10
C ASN A 804 5.26 -7.93 -29.16
N THR A 805 5.61 -8.45 -27.99
CA THR A 805 4.67 -8.81 -26.93
C THR A 805 4.61 -7.72 -25.87
N HIS A 806 3.39 -7.45 -25.39
CA HIS A 806 3.13 -6.42 -24.39
C HIS A 806 3.17 -7.02 -22.98
N TYR A 807 4.00 -6.45 -22.10
CA TYR A 807 4.14 -6.84 -20.70
C TYR A 807 3.46 -5.81 -19.80
N SER A 808 2.24 -6.11 -19.35
CA SER A 808 1.43 -5.26 -18.46
C SER A 808 2.15 -4.89 -17.16
N PHE A 809 3.00 -5.77 -16.63
CA PHE A 809 3.79 -5.50 -15.43
C PHE A 809 4.78 -4.33 -15.60
N CYS A 810 5.47 -4.26 -16.74
CA CYS A 810 6.40 -3.16 -17.03
C CYS A 810 5.66 -1.84 -17.26
N GLU A 811 4.47 -1.90 -17.86
CA GLU A 811 3.59 -0.73 -17.99
C GLU A 811 3.15 -0.20 -16.61
N PHE A 812 2.69 -1.09 -15.71
CA PHE A 812 2.34 -0.71 -14.35
C PHE A 812 3.53 -0.08 -13.62
N LEU A 813 4.71 -0.70 -13.71
CA LEU A 813 5.90 -0.22 -13.01
C LEU A 813 6.42 1.11 -13.58
N SER A 814 6.26 1.33 -14.89
CA SER A 814 6.46 2.63 -15.54
C SER A 814 5.51 3.69 -14.98
N ASN A 815 4.20 3.39 -14.94
CA ASN A 815 3.18 4.31 -14.43
C ASN A 815 3.40 4.63 -12.94
N ALA A 816 3.69 3.62 -12.12
CA ALA A 816 4.00 3.78 -10.71
C ALA A 816 5.26 4.63 -10.50
N SER A 817 6.34 4.34 -11.25
CA SER A 817 7.58 5.14 -11.21
C SER A 817 7.34 6.59 -11.64
N PHE A 818 6.47 6.82 -12.63
CA PHE A 818 6.09 8.17 -13.06
C PHE A 818 5.30 8.95 -11.99
N VAL A 819 4.38 8.29 -11.28
CA VAL A 819 3.66 8.89 -10.15
C VAL A 819 4.62 9.23 -9.01
N ILE A 820 5.52 8.31 -8.66
CA ILE A 820 6.54 8.52 -7.63
C ILE A 820 7.50 9.64 -8.05
N PHE A 821 7.91 9.69 -9.31
CA PHE A 821 8.69 10.79 -9.88
C PHE A 821 7.97 12.13 -9.71
N THR A 822 6.70 12.23 -10.11
CA THR A 822 5.91 13.46 -9.99
C THR A 822 5.81 13.92 -8.54
N ALA A 823 5.50 12.99 -7.63
CA ALA A 823 5.38 13.26 -6.20
C ALA A 823 6.74 13.67 -5.59
N SER A 824 7.82 12.99 -5.94
CA SER A 824 9.17 13.30 -5.45
C SER A 824 9.66 14.65 -5.97
N TRP A 825 9.40 15.00 -7.23
CA TRP A 825 9.72 16.33 -7.77
C TRP A 825 9.04 17.44 -6.97
N PHE A 826 7.74 17.28 -6.70
CA PHE A 826 7.00 18.24 -5.88
C PHE A 826 7.54 18.30 -4.44
N ILE A 827 7.69 17.16 -3.76
CA ILE A 827 8.09 17.12 -2.35
C ILE A 827 9.53 17.63 -2.16
N PHE A 828 10.50 17.13 -2.92
CA PHE A 828 11.90 17.43 -2.67
C PHE A 828 12.32 18.78 -3.25
N ARG A 829 11.95 19.09 -4.50
CA ARG A 829 12.41 20.29 -5.22
C ARG A 829 11.49 21.49 -5.07
N LEU A 830 10.19 21.28 -4.96
CA LEU A 830 9.23 22.39 -4.77
C LEU A 830 8.86 22.59 -3.31
N TYR A 831 8.75 21.57 -2.47
CA TYR A 831 8.34 21.77 -1.08
C TYR A 831 9.55 21.91 -0.14
N TRP A 832 10.44 20.92 -0.08
CA TRP A 832 11.54 20.93 0.89
C TRP A 832 12.71 21.84 0.52
N PHE A 833 13.10 21.93 -0.75
CA PHE A 833 14.20 22.81 -1.17
C PHE A 833 14.02 24.26 -0.69
N PRO A 834 12.91 24.97 -0.98
CA PRO A 834 12.75 26.34 -0.50
C PRO A 834 12.63 26.42 1.03
N LEU A 835 11.88 25.52 1.66
CA LEU A 835 11.62 25.58 3.10
C LEU A 835 12.82 25.16 3.96
N LYS A 836 13.79 24.44 3.39
CA LYS A 836 14.99 23.97 4.09
C LYS A 836 16.23 24.71 3.64
N VAL A 837 16.54 24.67 2.34
CA VAL A 837 17.78 25.24 1.78
C VAL A 837 17.69 26.76 1.64
N LEU A 838 16.66 27.29 0.97
CA LEU A 838 16.54 28.75 0.82
C LEU A 838 16.35 29.42 2.19
N TYR A 839 15.55 28.80 3.07
CA TYR A 839 15.38 29.27 4.43
C TYR A 839 16.71 29.42 5.20
N THR A 840 17.50 28.35 5.31
CA THR A 840 18.76 28.41 6.05
C THR A 840 19.78 29.32 5.38
N SER A 841 19.83 29.35 4.05
CA SER A 841 20.81 30.13 3.30
C SER A 841 20.48 31.63 3.26
N PHE A 842 19.22 32.04 3.37
CA PHE A 842 18.84 33.46 3.42
C PHE A 842 18.71 33.99 4.85
N TYR A 843 17.94 33.31 5.68
CA TYR A 843 17.67 33.77 7.04
C TYR A 843 18.79 33.35 7.99
N GLY A 844 19.16 32.07 7.98
CA GLY A 844 20.19 31.53 8.86
C GLY A 844 21.54 32.21 8.67
N SER A 845 21.96 32.40 7.42
CA SER A 845 23.26 33.01 7.14
C SER A 845 23.37 34.48 7.58
N VAL A 846 22.28 35.24 7.52
CA VAL A 846 22.27 36.67 7.87
C VAL A 846 22.15 36.85 9.38
N PHE A 847 21.29 36.10 10.05
CA PHE A 847 21.01 36.32 11.47
C PHE A 847 21.83 35.46 12.44
N LEU A 848 22.31 34.29 11.99
CA LEU A 848 23.09 33.36 12.81
C LEU A 848 24.54 33.20 12.32
N GLY A 849 24.81 33.45 11.04
CA GLY A 849 26.15 33.38 10.47
C GLY A 849 27.05 34.56 10.89
N PRO A 850 28.38 34.44 10.70
CA PRO A 850 29.32 35.53 11.00
C PRO A 850 29.01 36.82 10.22
N ASP A 851 29.24 37.97 10.85
CA ASP A 851 28.94 39.29 10.27
C ASP A 851 29.72 39.60 8.98
N ASP A 852 30.90 38.99 8.80
CA ASP A 852 31.78 39.15 7.65
C ASP A 852 31.63 38.00 6.63
N LEU A 853 30.41 37.55 6.31
CA LEU A 853 30.16 36.56 5.26
C LEU A 853 30.10 37.23 3.87
N PRO A 854 31.20 37.24 3.09
CA PRO A 854 31.24 37.95 1.82
C PRO A 854 30.56 37.07 0.75
N PHE A 855 29.82 37.69 -0.18
CA PHE A 855 29.23 37.04 -1.37
C PHE A 855 28.06 36.05 -1.16
N ILE A 856 27.51 35.90 0.04
CA ILE A 856 26.28 35.11 0.24
C ILE A 856 25.10 35.51 -0.67
N PRO A 857 24.83 36.80 -0.97
CA PRO A 857 23.77 37.16 -1.90
C PRO A 857 23.96 36.56 -3.30
N VAL A 858 25.21 36.41 -3.77
CA VAL A 858 25.53 35.80 -5.07
C VAL A 858 25.18 34.31 -5.04
N PHE A 859 25.56 33.60 -3.98
CA PHE A 859 25.21 32.21 -3.77
C PHE A 859 23.68 32.01 -3.72
N ASN A 860 23.02 32.85 -2.94
CA ASN A 860 21.58 32.86 -2.75
C ASN A 860 20.81 33.17 -4.05
N PHE A 861 21.30 34.09 -4.88
CA PHE A 861 20.73 34.39 -6.19
C PHE A 861 20.80 33.16 -7.13
N MET A 862 21.94 32.47 -7.15
CA MET A 862 22.09 31.23 -7.93
C MET A 862 21.14 30.12 -7.44
N LEU A 863 20.89 30.00 -6.14
CA LEU A 863 19.90 29.05 -5.59
C LEU A 863 18.45 29.39 -6.01
N TRP A 864 18.10 30.69 -6.12
CA TRP A 864 16.80 31.09 -6.66
C TRP A 864 16.67 30.81 -8.17
N LEU A 865 17.72 31.04 -8.95
CA LEU A 865 17.74 30.64 -10.36
C LEU A 865 17.49 29.13 -10.50
N LEU A 866 18.16 28.32 -9.67
CA LEU A 866 17.94 26.88 -9.62
C LEU A 866 16.47 26.55 -9.27
N PHE A 867 15.87 27.25 -8.31
CA PHE A 867 14.45 27.07 -7.97
C PHE A 867 13.51 27.37 -9.15
N PHE A 868 13.73 28.48 -9.85
CA PHE A 868 12.88 28.86 -10.99
C PHE A 868 12.98 27.87 -12.15
N ILE A 869 14.17 27.31 -12.41
CA ILE A 869 14.34 26.23 -13.39
C ILE A 869 13.53 24.98 -12.99
N ASN A 870 13.50 24.63 -11.71
CA ASN A 870 12.70 23.51 -11.23
C ASN A 870 11.17 23.74 -11.36
N ILE A 871 10.70 24.98 -11.18
CA ILE A 871 9.31 25.36 -11.46
C ILE A 871 9.00 25.23 -12.96
N TYR A 872 9.92 25.70 -13.80
CA TYR A 872 9.78 25.60 -15.26
C TYR A 872 9.63 24.14 -15.73
N TRP A 873 10.45 23.21 -15.22
CA TRP A 873 10.29 21.80 -15.54
C TRP A 873 9.04 21.16 -14.94
N PHE A 874 8.61 21.56 -13.74
CA PHE A 874 7.37 21.05 -13.15
C PHE A 874 6.13 21.40 -13.98
N HIS A 875 6.14 22.56 -14.66
CA HIS A 875 5.09 22.91 -15.61
C HIS A 875 4.91 21.87 -16.73
N PHE A 876 5.99 21.31 -17.28
CA PHE A 876 5.90 20.24 -18.28
C PHE A 876 5.32 18.95 -17.72
N ILE A 877 5.65 18.61 -16.47
CA ILE A 877 5.09 17.45 -15.78
C ILE A 877 3.58 17.60 -15.62
N LEU A 878 3.12 18.78 -15.19
CA LEU A 878 1.68 19.08 -15.08
C LEU A 878 0.98 19.05 -16.45
N MET A 879 1.61 19.58 -17.49
CA MET A 879 1.06 19.53 -18.85
C MET A 879 0.92 18.09 -19.35
N LEU A 880 1.87 17.21 -19.04
CA LEU A 880 1.77 15.77 -19.34
C LEU A 880 0.56 15.13 -18.64
N ILE A 881 0.39 15.40 -17.34
CA ILE A 881 -0.73 14.88 -16.55
C ILE A 881 -2.07 15.37 -17.10
N TYR A 882 -2.14 16.66 -17.45
CA TYR A 882 -3.34 17.25 -18.04
C TYR A 882 -3.69 16.59 -19.39
N ASN A 883 -2.70 16.36 -20.26
CA ASN A 883 -2.93 15.72 -21.54
C ASN A 883 -3.33 14.24 -21.42
N LEU A 884 -2.80 13.52 -20.42
CA LEU A 884 -3.19 12.16 -20.08
C LEU A 884 -4.64 12.12 -19.55
N ALA A 885 -4.98 13.03 -18.64
CA ALA A 885 -6.32 13.11 -18.03
C ALA A 885 -7.42 13.51 -19.03
N THR A 886 -7.07 14.34 -20.02
CA THR A 886 -8.00 14.75 -21.10
C THR A 886 -8.09 13.74 -22.25
N GLY A 887 -7.33 12.64 -22.19
CA GLY A 887 -7.31 11.60 -23.22
C GLY A 887 -6.69 12.03 -24.55
N LYS A 888 -5.99 13.17 -24.60
CA LYS A 888 -5.29 13.65 -25.80
C LYS A 888 -4.17 12.71 -26.22
N PHE A 889 -3.53 12.05 -25.24
CA PHE A 889 -2.59 10.97 -25.48
C PHE A 889 -3.09 9.69 -24.81
N LYS A 890 -3.02 8.56 -25.53
CA LYS A 890 -3.30 7.24 -24.96
C LYS A 890 -2.12 6.70 -24.13
N GLU A 891 -0.92 7.25 -24.31
CA GLU A 891 0.30 6.80 -23.65
C GLU A 891 1.13 7.97 -23.07
N LEU A 892 2.03 7.66 -22.13
CA LEU A 892 2.98 8.60 -21.53
C LEU A 892 4.05 9.04 -22.54
N GLU A 893 3.76 10.00 -23.41
CA GLU A 893 4.71 10.54 -24.39
C GLU A 893 5.38 11.83 -23.92
N ASP A 894 6.71 11.95 -24.09
CA ASP A 894 7.46 13.13 -23.66
C ASP A 894 7.06 14.35 -24.52
N SER A 895 6.41 15.33 -23.90
CA SER A 895 5.91 16.54 -24.59
C SER A 895 7.01 17.39 -25.21
N ARG A 896 8.27 17.16 -24.82
CA ARG A 896 9.46 17.85 -25.34
C ARG A 896 9.93 17.32 -26.70
N GLU A 897 9.47 16.14 -27.12
CA GLU A 897 9.90 15.47 -28.36
C GLU A 897 8.96 15.75 -29.57
N LEU A 898 7.77 16.33 -29.33
CA LEU A 898 6.65 16.34 -30.29
C LEU A 898 6.78 17.27 -31.53
N GLU A 899 7.72 18.23 -31.57
CA GLU A 899 7.81 19.17 -32.71
C GLU A 899 8.55 18.58 -33.92
N ASN A 900 9.49 17.65 -33.72
CA ASN A 900 10.27 17.09 -34.83
C ASN A 900 9.47 16.08 -35.68
N CYS A 901 8.38 15.51 -35.15
CA CYS A 901 7.51 14.59 -35.91
C CYS A 901 6.55 15.31 -36.87
N ASN A 902 6.25 16.60 -36.66
CA ASN A 902 5.33 17.33 -37.54
C ASN A 902 6.04 18.00 -38.72
N SER A 903 7.37 18.09 -38.70
CA SER A 903 8.16 18.60 -39.83
C SER A 903 8.49 17.54 -40.89
N GLU A 904 8.37 16.24 -40.60
CA GLU A 904 8.65 15.16 -41.58
C GLU A 904 7.40 14.66 -42.32
N LYS A 905 6.21 15.26 -42.11
CA LYS A 905 4.98 14.94 -42.85
C LYS A 905 4.66 15.92 -43.99
N HIS A 906 5.54 16.88 -44.23
CA HIS A 906 5.48 17.79 -45.37
C HIS A 906 6.85 17.83 -46.05
N ASP A 907 7.20 16.73 -46.72
CA ASP A 907 8.03 16.71 -47.93
C ASP A 907 7.77 15.42 -48.71
#